data_AF-A0A538IL16-F1
#
_entry.id   AF-A0A538IL16-F1
#
_cell.length_a   1.000
_cell.length_b   1.000
_cell.length_c   1.000
_cell.angle_alpha   90.00
_cell.angle_beta   90.00
_cell.angle_gamma   90.00
#
_symmetry.space_group_name_H-M   'P 1'
#
loop_
_entity.id
_entity.type
_entity.pdbx_description
1 polymer ?
#
loop_
_entity_poly.entity_id
_entity_poly.type
_entity_poly.pdbx_seq_one_letter_code
_entity_poly.pdbx_strand_id
1 'polypeptide(L)'
;MASRCKSAGSQSSRAARAAWTPDPRSAFPHRSSPSSRRCRACALRKAPSRGTRNSSRRTGKRSRPAERRPSVSRRRTIPSCPARARAPADNLGGATLTVFDKQTGQTALNGRGKWDTIDVAAEPGVNAKDLRDRIQAVLPAGFQAKTGTQAAADTSSDIKKNLSFFSIALLVFAGIALFVGAFTIYNTFSILIAQRTRELGLLRALGASVKQVRRSVLAEALIVGIVASGVGLGFGFLIALGLQGLLRSFGIELPSTTNQLLPRTIIAAIVVGVVTTVVSSVVPAMRASRVPPVAAMRDTGPAEYEGSRRRVVVGSIVFAGGVAALLIGLFAVKGAAVVGLGAVVVFLGVAMLSPVFARPVSRALGAPLPKISGISGKLGRENAMRNPRRTASTAAALMIGLALIGFVSIFSASVKASASAAIERTLRADYAIIPSSFSNSTGFSQDVAKQLRATSKFSSVVEFRQGVLGYKGSARLVMATDSEHVSNVEDLELPSGTLAKLGEGDVLVRKTTADSEKWRIGQDIPVVFSRTGKQQLHIVGIVKANVVQSDFLVSLATYDRNFVSQLDAVVLVKTKPGTSEAAARAAADAIGKRFPNVKVQNQAELRDTQAKQLNMILGLITALLGLALIIALFGIVNTLALSIFERTREIGLLRAVGMARRQVRAMVRWEAMLIAVFGAILGIAVGGLFGWAMVSALGPQGIDRLAIPAGQLIGYVVFAGVAGVIAALGPARRAAKLNVLEAITTE
;
A
#
# COMPACT_ATOMS: atom_id res chain seq x y z
N MET A 1 -17.99 48.01 -28.06
CA MET A 1 -19.09 47.29 -28.76
C MET A 1 -19.12 45.87 -28.18
N ALA A 2 -20.03 45.43 -27.30
CA ALA A 2 -21.48 45.59 -27.15
C ALA A 2 -22.32 44.50 -27.89
N SER A 3 -23.03 43.67 -27.11
CA SER A 3 -24.23 42.85 -27.47
C SER A 3 -24.05 41.68 -28.48
N ARG A 4 -24.88 40.61 -28.60
CA ARG A 4 -26.05 39.96 -27.89
C ARG A 4 -26.29 38.57 -28.63
N CYS A 5 -27.02 37.52 -28.20
CA CYS A 5 -27.46 36.99 -26.88
C CYS A 5 -28.19 35.60 -27.05
N LYS A 6 -27.96 34.60 -26.17
CA LYS A 6 -28.74 33.32 -26.00
C LYS A 6 -28.65 32.28 -27.15
N SER A 7 -28.88 30.97 -26.99
CA SER A 7 -29.58 30.12 -25.98
C SER A 7 -28.78 28.80 -25.70
N ALA A 8 -28.67 28.26 -24.48
CA ALA A 8 -29.63 27.53 -23.62
C ALA A 8 -29.82 26.02 -23.96
N GLY A 9 -29.41 25.14 -23.05
CA GLY A 9 -29.60 23.69 -23.11
C GLY A 9 -29.28 23.04 -21.77
N SER A 10 -30.28 22.91 -20.90
CA SER A 10 -30.14 22.50 -19.49
C SER A 10 -30.57 21.05 -19.23
N GLN A 11 -29.82 20.29 -18.44
CA GLN A 11 -30.36 19.15 -17.70
C GLN A 11 -29.95 19.19 -16.23
N SER A 12 -30.89 18.83 -15.36
CA SER A 12 -30.85 19.09 -13.92
C SER A 12 -30.51 17.84 -13.12
N SER A 13 -29.67 17.97 -12.11
CA SER A 13 -29.49 16.97 -11.05
C SER A 13 -30.27 17.40 -9.81
N ARG A 14 -31.41 16.74 -9.56
CA ARG A 14 -32.20 16.95 -8.34
C ARG A 14 -31.47 16.31 -7.15
N ALA A 15 -30.87 17.13 -6.29
CA ALA A 15 -30.50 16.73 -4.93
C ALA A 15 -31.70 16.95 -3.99
N ALA A 16 -32.12 15.92 -3.27
CA ALA A 16 -33.24 16.00 -2.33
C ALA A 16 -32.86 16.87 -1.11
N ARG A 17 -33.62 17.94 -0.87
CA ARG A 17 -33.55 18.72 0.36
C ARG A 17 -34.64 18.23 1.31
N ALA A 18 -34.26 17.70 2.46
CA ALA A 18 -35.16 17.54 3.59
C ALA A 18 -34.94 18.70 4.56
N ALA A 19 -35.74 19.76 4.41
CA ALA A 19 -35.85 20.82 5.41
C ALA A 19 -37.08 20.52 6.27
N TRP A 20 -36.91 20.54 7.59
CA TRP A 20 -37.99 20.35 8.56
C TRP A 20 -38.18 21.65 9.34
N THR A 21 -39.33 22.28 9.16
CA THR A 21 -39.77 23.47 9.90
C THR A 21 -41.12 23.17 10.54
N PRO A 22 -41.29 23.29 11.87
CA PRO A 22 -42.58 23.15 12.52
C PRO A 22 -43.33 24.50 12.51
N ASP A 23 -44.60 24.48 12.08
CA ASP A 23 -45.51 25.62 12.18
C ASP A 23 -46.78 25.19 12.96
N PRO A 24 -47.19 25.90 14.04
CA PRO A 24 -48.33 25.50 14.85
C PRO A 24 -49.57 26.42 14.71
N ARG A 25 -50.74 25.81 14.43
CA ARG A 25 -52.12 26.11 14.94
C ARG A 25 -53.22 26.06 13.85
N SER A 26 -54.38 25.51 14.24
CA SER A 26 -55.74 25.66 13.63
C SER A 26 -55.95 25.19 12.17
N ALA A 27 -57.15 24.81 11.70
CA ALA A 27 -58.35 24.21 12.32
C ALA A 27 -59.21 23.54 11.21
N PHE A 28 -60.14 22.65 11.58
CA PHE A 28 -61.13 21.96 10.70
C PHE A 28 -62.30 22.90 10.25
N PRO A 29 -63.31 22.51 9.41
CA PRO A 29 -63.59 21.22 8.68
C PRO A 29 -64.18 21.30 7.23
N HIS A 30 -64.41 20.12 6.61
CA HIS A 30 -65.33 19.80 5.48
C HIS A 30 -65.01 20.38 4.06
N ARG A 31 -65.37 19.77 2.90
CA ARG A 31 -66.40 18.75 2.56
C ARG A 31 -66.05 17.94 1.27
N SER A 32 -66.72 16.80 1.05
CA SER A 32 -66.94 16.04 -0.22
C SER A 32 -65.77 15.32 -0.97
N SER A 33 -66.11 14.16 -1.54
CA SER A 33 -65.28 13.20 -2.31
C SER A 33 -65.83 13.08 -3.76
N PRO A 34 -65.50 12.09 -4.64
CA PRO A 34 -64.40 11.09 -4.64
C PRO A 34 -63.67 10.93 -6.01
N SER A 35 -62.55 10.18 -6.06
CA SER A 35 -62.31 9.22 -7.16
C SER A 35 -61.15 8.23 -6.91
N SER A 36 -61.37 7.01 -7.40
CA SER A 36 -60.50 5.81 -7.53
C SER A 36 -58.98 6.06 -7.72
N ARG A 37 -58.05 5.22 -7.24
CA ARG A 37 -57.92 3.76 -7.46
C ARG A 37 -57.06 3.07 -6.38
N ARG A 38 -57.26 1.75 -6.19
CA ARG A 38 -56.53 0.89 -5.25
C ARG A 38 -55.20 0.40 -5.84
N CYS A 39 -54.14 0.33 -5.03
CA CYS A 39 -53.03 -0.61 -5.23
C CYS A 39 -53.04 -1.67 -4.12
N ARG A 40 -53.03 -2.94 -4.51
CA ARG A 40 -52.89 -4.09 -3.59
C ARG A 40 -51.53 -4.75 -3.76
N ALA A 41 -50.93 -5.08 -2.62
CA ALA A 41 -50.09 -6.26 -2.34
C ALA A 41 -49.16 -6.83 -3.43
N CYS A 42 -47.87 -6.92 -3.06
CA CYS A 42 -46.99 -8.00 -3.55
C CYS A 42 -46.48 -8.80 -2.34
N ALA A 43 -46.47 -10.13 -2.46
CA ALA A 43 -46.35 -11.05 -1.32
C ALA A 43 -44.92 -11.58 -1.13
N LEU A 44 -44.51 -11.78 0.13
CA LEU A 44 -43.26 -12.46 0.49
C LEU A 44 -43.45 -13.99 0.44
N ARG A 45 -42.81 -14.64 -0.54
CA ARG A 45 -42.64 -16.10 -0.58
C ARG A 45 -41.58 -16.53 0.45
N LYS A 46 -41.92 -17.48 1.33
CA LYS A 46 -40.94 -18.27 2.11
C LYS A 46 -40.35 -19.38 1.24
N ALA A 47 -39.05 -19.62 1.36
CA ALA A 47 -38.39 -20.84 0.91
C ALA A 47 -38.22 -21.83 2.09
N PRO A 48 -38.22 -23.16 1.87
CA PRO A 48 -38.22 -24.15 2.94
C PRO A 48 -36.82 -24.59 3.36
N SER A 49 -36.59 -24.76 4.66
CA SER A 49 -35.43 -25.49 5.21
C SER A 49 -35.76 -26.98 5.39
N ARG A 50 -34.76 -27.84 5.14
CA ARG A 50 -34.89 -29.30 5.28
C ARG A 50 -34.69 -29.75 6.73
N GLY A 51 -35.61 -30.58 7.20
CA GLY A 51 -35.34 -31.82 7.94
C GLY A 51 -34.54 -31.78 9.25
N THR A 52 -35.25 -31.78 10.37
CA THR A 52 -34.84 -32.51 11.59
C THR A 52 -35.96 -33.46 12.01
N ARG A 53 -35.60 -34.66 12.50
CA ARG A 53 -36.53 -35.77 12.83
C ARG A 53 -36.91 -35.76 14.32
N ASN A 54 -38.12 -36.24 14.60
CA ASN A 54 -38.60 -36.86 15.85
C ASN A 54 -38.25 -36.21 17.21
N SER A 55 -39.28 -35.73 17.93
CA SER A 55 -39.94 -36.53 18.98
C SER A 55 -40.96 -35.71 19.81
N SER A 56 -42.23 -36.11 19.67
CA SER A 56 -43.22 -36.33 20.75
C SER A 56 -43.23 -35.47 22.03
N ARG A 57 -44.32 -34.72 22.28
CA ARG A 57 -45.47 -35.18 23.10
C ARG A 57 -46.59 -34.12 23.19
N ARG A 58 -47.83 -34.60 23.21
CA ARG A 58 -49.07 -33.84 23.49
C ARG A 58 -49.10 -33.35 24.95
N THR A 59 -49.66 -32.16 25.17
CA THR A 59 -50.81 -31.78 26.03
C THR A 59 -50.66 -30.31 26.42
N GLY A 60 -51.63 -29.40 26.33
CA GLY A 60 -53.07 -29.55 26.06
C GLY A 60 -53.90 -29.10 27.26
N LYS A 61 -54.37 -27.83 27.26
CA LYS A 61 -55.59 -27.40 27.99
C LYS A 61 -56.08 -26.04 27.47
N ARG A 62 -57.41 -25.89 27.38
CA ARG A 62 -58.14 -24.66 27.01
C ARG A 62 -58.69 -24.00 28.27
N SER A 63 -58.73 -22.68 28.29
CA SER A 63 -59.84 -21.91 28.90
C SER A 63 -59.90 -20.50 28.30
N ARG A 64 -61.11 -20.03 27.98
CA ARG A 64 -61.40 -18.62 27.62
C ARG A 64 -61.94 -17.88 28.88
N PRO A 65 -62.62 -16.72 28.77
CA PRO A 65 -62.02 -15.42 29.08
C PRO A 65 -62.65 -14.76 30.31
N ALA A 66 -62.02 -13.71 30.84
CA ALA A 66 -62.65 -12.83 31.81
C ALA A 66 -62.28 -11.36 31.53
N GLU A 67 -63.30 -10.53 31.39
CA GLU A 67 -63.24 -9.12 31.03
C GLU A 67 -63.42 -8.28 32.30
N ARG A 68 -62.44 -7.44 32.66
CA ARG A 68 -62.60 -6.38 33.66
C ARG A 68 -61.87 -5.10 33.25
N ARG A 69 -62.59 -3.97 33.37
CA ARG A 69 -62.11 -2.61 33.08
C ARG A 69 -61.11 -2.10 34.15
N PRO A 70 -60.31 -1.06 33.85
CA PRO A 70 -59.02 -0.85 34.50
C PRO A 70 -59.08 -0.04 35.80
N SER A 71 -58.22 -0.39 36.76
CA SER A 71 -57.88 0.47 37.90
C SER A 71 -56.78 1.47 37.52
N VAL A 72 -57.05 2.76 37.72
CA VAL A 72 -56.08 3.83 37.47
C VAL A 72 -55.06 3.87 38.60
N SER A 73 -53.80 3.54 38.32
CA SER A 73 -52.67 3.89 39.18
C SER A 73 -51.75 4.90 38.48
N ARG A 74 -51.64 6.11 39.03
CA ARG A 74 -50.78 7.17 38.50
C ARG A 74 -49.32 6.91 38.88
N ARG A 75 -48.61 6.04 38.14
CA ARG A 75 -47.14 6.13 38.08
C ARG A 75 -46.77 7.33 37.20
N ARG A 76 -46.16 8.36 37.79
CA ARG A 76 -45.45 9.40 37.04
C ARG A 76 -44.19 8.79 36.41
N THR A 77 -44.31 8.25 35.21
CA THR A 77 -43.17 8.00 34.34
C THR A 77 -42.60 9.35 33.90
N ILE A 78 -41.39 9.67 34.36
CA ILE A 78 -40.58 10.73 33.77
C ILE A 78 -40.39 10.37 32.28
N PRO A 79 -40.65 11.28 31.32
CA PRO A 79 -40.45 10.96 29.91
C PRO A 79 -38.98 10.69 29.64
N SER A 80 -38.64 9.43 29.33
CA SER A 80 -37.34 9.07 28.81
C SER A 80 -37.12 9.78 27.47
N CYS A 81 -36.11 10.66 27.38
CA CYS A 81 -35.71 11.26 26.11
C CYS A 81 -35.46 10.17 25.05
N PRO A 82 -36.00 10.31 23.82
CA PRO A 82 -35.73 9.37 22.74
C PRO A 82 -34.30 9.60 22.22
N ALA A 83 -33.34 8.89 22.79
CA ALA A 83 -31.97 8.85 22.29
C ALA A 83 -31.84 7.96 21.04
N ARG A 84 -30.83 8.25 20.22
CA ARG A 84 -30.30 7.43 19.10
C ARG A 84 -31.17 7.30 17.85
N ALA A 85 -31.03 8.28 16.96
CA ALA A 85 -31.00 7.99 15.52
C ALA A 85 -29.67 7.27 15.18
N ARG A 86 -29.61 5.94 15.38
CA ARG A 86 -28.42 5.13 15.07
C ARG A 86 -28.39 4.75 13.59
N ALA A 87 -28.12 5.72 12.73
CA ALA A 87 -27.80 5.44 11.34
C ALA A 87 -26.38 4.84 11.23
N PRO A 88 -26.19 3.65 10.65
CA PRO A 88 -24.87 3.22 10.21
C PRO A 88 -24.47 4.08 9.01
N ALA A 89 -23.71 5.14 9.26
CA ALA A 89 -23.08 5.90 8.19
C ALA A 89 -21.83 5.14 7.74
N ASP A 90 -21.81 4.63 6.50
CA ASP A 90 -20.64 4.02 5.89
C ASP A 90 -19.47 5.01 5.86
N ASN A 91 -18.60 4.93 6.85
CA ASN A 91 -17.45 5.80 7.00
C ASN A 91 -16.21 5.01 7.41
N LEU A 92 -15.05 5.43 6.91
CA LEU A 92 -13.74 4.78 7.08
C LEU A 92 -13.29 4.57 8.53
N GLY A 93 -13.95 5.19 9.52
CA GLY A 93 -13.60 5.08 10.93
C GLY A 93 -14.58 4.28 11.80
N GLY A 94 -15.68 3.74 11.24
CA GLY A 94 -16.75 3.14 12.03
C GLY A 94 -17.42 4.12 13.01
N ALA A 95 -17.28 5.42 12.76
CA ALA A 95 -17.64 6.46 13.72
C ALA A 95 -19.14 6.52 13.94
N THR A 96 -19.57 6.38 15.21
CA THR A 96 -20.96 6.65 15.62
C THR A 96 -21.13 8.14 15.82
N LEU A 97 -21.72 8.83 14.84
CA LEU A 97 -22.07 10.24 14.98
C LEU A 97 -23.13 10.38 16.10
N THR A 98 -22.82 11.18 17.12
CA THR A 98 -23.78 11.57 18.16
C THR A 98 -23.96 13.08 18.08
N VAL A 99 -25.20 13.50 17.81
CA VAL A 99 -25.58 14.91 17.73
C VAL A 99 -26.32 15.27 19.02
N PHE A 100 -25.95 16.40 19.60
CA PHE A 100 -26.61 16.99 20.77
C PHE A 100 -27.26 18.31 20.36
N ASP A 101 -28.34 18.71 21.04
CA ASP A 101 -28.75 20.10 21.02
C ASP A 101 -27.69 20.99 21.70
N LYS A 102 -27.77 22.31 21.49
CA LYS A 102 -26.80 23.28 22.03
C LYS A 102 -26.60 23.16 23.55
N GLN A 103 -27.68 23.01 24.31
CA GLN A 103 -27.63 23.03 25.77
C GLN A 103 -27.07 21.71 26.32
N THR A 104 -27.51 20.58 25.79
CA THR A 104 -26.96 19.26 26.13
C THR A 104 -25.49 19.16 25.72
N GLY A 105 -25.13 19.61 24.51
CA GLY A 105 -23.74 19.59 24.01
C GLY A 105 -22.80 20.44 24.87
N GLN A 106 -23.18 21.68 25.19
CA GLN A 106 -22.37 22.55 26.05
C GLN A 106 -22.26 22.05 27.49
N THR A 107 -23.26 21.32 27.99
CA THR A 107 -23.21 20.69 29.32
C THR A 107 -22.34 19.43 29.31
N ALA A 108 -22.53 18.55 28.33
CA ALA A 108 -21.83 17.26 28.21
C ALA A 108 -20.34 17.41 27.84
N LEU A 109 -19.99 18.45 27.09
CA LEU A 109 -18.61 18.77 26.68
C LEU A 109 -17.95 19.84 27.57
N ASN A 110 -18.61 20.27 28.65
CA ASN A 110 -18.15 21.31 29.58
C ASN A 110 -17.75 22.64 28.88
N GLY A 111 -18.44 22.97 27.79
CA GLY A 111 -18.12 24.05 26.84
C GLY A 111 -19.12 25.20 26.84
N ARG A 112 -19.62 25.62 28.01
CA ARG A 112 -20.59 26.73 28.11
C ARG A 112 -20.05 28.00 27.43
N GLY A 113 -20.80 28.51 26.45
CA GLY A 113 -20.44 29.71 25.70
C GLY A 113 -19.22 29.55 24.77
N LYS A 114 -18.77 28.32 24.48
CA LYS A 114 -17.66 28.03 23.58
C LYS A 114 -18.11 27.14 22.41
N TRP A 115 -17.38 27.22 21.31
CA TRP A 115 -17.60 26.46 20.08
C TRP A 115 -16.25 26.16 19.41
N ASP A 116 -16.00 24.90 19.05
CA ASP A 116 -14.78 24.49 18.34
C ASP A 116 -14.89 24.67 16.82
N THR A 117 -16.11 24.65 16.28
CA THR A 117 -16.41 24.85 14.86
C THR A 117 -17.83 25.41 14.72
N ILE A 118 -18.04 26.31 13.76
CA ILE A 118 -19.34 26.91 13.45
C ILE A 118 -19.59 26.75 11.94
N ASP A 119 -20.48 25.84 11.57
CA ASP A 119 -20.95 25.68 10.20
C ASP A 119 -22.10 26.65 9.93
N VAL A 120 -21.96 27.50 8.91
CA VAL A 120 -22.98 28.49 8.54
C VAL A 120 -23.57 28.14 7.18
N ALA A 121 -24.90 27.96 7.15
CA ALA A 121 -25.65 27.78 5.91
C ALA A 121 -26.05 29.14 5.31
N ALA A 122 -25.86 29.31 4.01
CA ALA A 122 -26.31 30.49 3.28
C ALA A 122 -27.82 30.44 3.03
N GLU A 123 -28.50 31.59 3.17
CA GLU A 123 -29.87 31.75 2.69
C GLU A 123 -29.96 31.60 1.15
N PRO A 124 -31.12 31.19 0.61
CA PRO A 124 -31.30 31.07 -0.85
C PRO A 124 -30.98 32.38 -1.57
N GLY A 125 -30.01 32.34 -2.50
CA GLY A 125 -29.57 33.48 -3.30
C GLY A 125 -28.27 34.14 -2.81
N VAL A 126 -27.81 33.86 -1.59
CA VAL A 126 -26.52 34.38 -1.09
C VAL A 126 -25.36 33.52 -1.60
N ASN A 127 -24.35 34.15 -2.21
CA ASN A 127 -23.14 33.48 -2.66
C ASN A 127 -22.25 33.10 -1.47
N ALA A 128 -21.69 31.89 -1.49
CA ALA A 128 -20.81 31.39 -0.43
C ALA A 128 -19.53 32.23 -0.25
N LYS A 129 -19.03 32.92 -1.30
CA LYS A 129 -17.90 33.85 -1.19
C LYS A 129 -18.28 35.09 -0.37
N ASP A 130 -19.37 35.75 -0.76
CA ASP A 130 -19.86 36.95 -0.12
C ASP A 130 -20.23 36.70 1.36
N LEU A 131 -20.80 35.52 1.66
CA LEU A 131 -21.03 35.08 3.05
C LEU A 131 -19.71 34.88 3.81
N ARG A 132 -18.72 34.24 3.20
CA ARG A 132 -17.38 34.06 3.79
C ARG A 132 -16.73 35.40 4.09
N ASP A 133 -16.82 36.37 3.18
CA ASP A 133 -16.25 37.72 3.34
C ASP A 133 -16.95 38.50 4.47
N ARG A 134 -18.29 38.44 4.53
CA ARG A 134 -19.08 39.03 5.63
C ARG A 134 -18.72 38.43 6.99
N ILE A 135 -18.57 37.10 7.08
CA ILE A 135 -18.16 36.43 8.32
C ILE A 135 -16.72 36.81 8.68
N GLN A 136 -15.80 36.84 7.71
CA GLN A 136 -14.40 37.19 7.94
C GLN A 136 -14.21 38.60 8.52
N ALA A 137 -15.07 39.55 8.17
CA ALA A 137 -15.05 40.92 8.71
C ALA A 137 -15.46 41.01 10.20
N VAL A 138 -16.18 40.00 10.72
CA VAL A 138 -16.65 39.94 12.13
C VAL A 138 -15.80 38.97 12.97
N LEU A 139 -15.01 38.10 12.33
CA LEU A 139 -14.15 37.14 13.02
C LEU A 139 -12.97 37.83 13.73
N PRO A 140 -12.63 37.42 14.97
CA PRO A 140 -11.44 37.92 15.66
C PRO A 140 -10.15 37.57 14.94
N ALA A 141 -9.09 38.35 15.18
CA ALA A 141 -7.75 38.08 14.68
C ALA A 141 -7.31 36.65 15.09
N GLY A 142 -6.88 35.86 14.09
CA GLY A 142 -6.51 34.44 14.25
C GLY A 142 -7.54 33.45 13.70
N PHE A 143 -8.78 33.86 13.42
CA PHE A 143 -9.80 33.00 12.82
C PHE A 143 -9.98 33.27 11.31
N GLN A 144 -10.19 32.20 10.54
CA GLN A 144 -10.40 32.27 9.09
C GLN A 144 -11.74 31.63 8.69
N ALA A 145 -12.60 32.41 8.03
CA ALA A 145 -13.79 31.89 7.36
C ALA A 145 -13.38 31.17 6.06
N LYS A 146 -13.88 29.95 5.87
CA LYS A 146 -13.67 29.15 4.65
C LYS A 146 -15.03 28.78 4.05
N THR A 147 -15.14 28.76 2.72
CA THR A 147 -16.33 28.20 2.07
C THR A 147 -16.33 26.67 2.24
N GLY A 148 -17.50 26.02 2.19
CA GLY A 148 -17.57 24.55 2.24
C GLY A 148 -16.76 23.87 1.13
N THR A 149 -16.65 24.49 -0.05
CA THR A 149 -15.78 24.02 -1.15
C THR A 149 -14.30 24.15 -0.83
N GLN A 150 -13.87 25.23 -0.16
CA GLN A 150 -12.49 25.42 0.27
C GLN A 150 -12.14 24.47 1.42
N ALA A 151 -13.00 24.32 2.43
CA ALA A 151 -12.82 23.37 3.53
C ALA A 151 -12.71 21.92 3.03
N ALA A 152 -13.54 21.53 2.06
CA ALA A 152 -13.44 20.22 1.41
C ALA A 152 -12.14 20.06 0.59
N ALA A 153 -11.69 21.12 -0.09
CA ALA A 153 -10.43 21.10 -0.85
C ALA A 153 -9.20 21.01 0.07
N ASP A 154 -9.17 21.77 1.16
CA ASP A 154 -8.12 21.73 2.19
C ASP A 154 -8.06 20.35 2.85
N THR A 155 -9.20 19.82 3.31
CA THR A 155 -9.30 18.47 3.87
C THR A 155 -8.84 17.40 2.88
N SER A 156 -9.22 17.52 1.59
CA SER A 156 -8.74 16.64 0.53
C SER A 156 -7.23 16.77 0.29
N SER A 157 -6.67 17.98 0.44
CA SER A 157 -5.23 18.25 0.32
C SER A 157 -4.45 17.59 1.45
N ASP A 158 -4.91 17.72 2.69
CA ASP A 158 -4.25 17.15 3.85
C ASP A 158 -4.37 15.62 3.90
N ILE A 159 -5.52 15.06 3.49
CA ILE A 159 -5.65 13.62 3.23
C ILE A 159 -4.66 13.17 2.14
N LYS A 160 -4.49 13.92 1.04
CA LYS A 160 -3.49 13.59 -0.01
C LYS A 160 -2.05 13.67 0.50
N LYS A 161 -1.71 14.63 1.37
CA LYS A 161 -0.39 14.72 2.01
C LYS A 161 -0.15 13.50 2.89
N ASN A 162 -1.11 13.12 3.72
CA ASN A 162 -1.01 11.94 4.59
C ASN A 162 -0.94 10.63 3.79
N LEU A 163 -1.65 10.54 2.65
CA LEU A 163 -1.59 9.41 1.72
C LEU A 163 -0.48 9.55 0.65
N SER A 164 0.42 10.53 0.77
CA SER A 164 1.44 10.79 -0.25
C SER A 164 2.45 9.64 -0.33
N PHE A 165 2.85 9.05 0.80
CA PHE A 165 3.78 7.90 0.81
C PHE A 165 3.17 6.67 0.13
N PHE A 166 1.88 6.39 0.33
CA PHE A 166 1.16 5.35 -0.41
C PHE A 166 1.13 5.67 -1.91
N SER A 167 0.81 6.92 -2.27
CA SER A 167 0.73 7.36 -3.67
C SER A 167 2.09 7.25 -4.36
N ILE A 168 3.18 7.64 -3.70
CA ILE A 168 4.55 7.51 -4.18
C ILE A 168 4.94 6.03 -4.33
N ALA A 169 4.65 5.18 -3.33
CA ALA A 169 4.90 3.74 -3.44
C ALA A 169 4.13 3.12 -4.63
N LEU A 170 2.85 3.44 -4.80
CA LEU A 170 2.04 2.99 -5.93
C LEU A 170 2.59 3.48 -7.28
N LEU A 171 3.06 4.73 -7.37
CA LEU A 171 3.70 5.27 -8.57
C LEU A 171 5.05 4.61 -8.87
N VAL A 172 5.84 4.29 -7.84
CA VAL A 172 7.08 3.51 -7.98
C VAL A 172 6.76 2.11 -8.51
N PHE A 173 5.74 1.42 -7.99
CA PHE A 173 5.29 0.13 -8.53
C PHE A 173 4.74 0.23 -9.96
N ALA A 174 4.00 1.30 -10.27
CA ALA A 174 3.56 1.55 -11.65
C ALA A 174 4.75 1.76 -12.59
N GLY A 175 5.77 2.52 -12.17
CA GLY A 175 7.02 2.72 -12.93
C GLY A 175 7.82 1.43 -13.11
N ILE A 176 7.89 0.57 -12.10
CA ILE A 176 8.48 -0.78 -12.18
C ILE A 176 7.71 -1.65 -13.18
N ALA A 177 6.38 -1.71 -13.07
CA ALA A 177 5.54 -2.49 -13.97
C ALA A 177 5.67 -1.99 -15.42
N LEU A 178 5.78 -0.67 -15.60
CA LEU A 178 6.04 -0.03 -16.87
C LEU A 178 7.43 -0.40 -17.42
N PHE A 179 8.46 -0.46 -16.56
CA PHE A 179 9.82 -0.83 -16.95
C PHE A 179 9.92 -2.32 -17.35
N VAL A 180 9.33 -3.22 -16.56
CA VAL A 180 9.26 -4.66 -16.90
C VAL A 180 8.45 -4.87 -18.17
N GLY A 181 7.31 -4.17 -18.31
CA GLY A 181 6.49 -4.18 -19.52
C GLY A 181 7.26 -3.68 -20.76
N ALA A 182 7.91 -2.52 -20.65
CA ALA A 182 8.74 -1.93 -21.71
C ALA A 182 9.88 -2.88 -22.13
N PHE A 183 10.56 -3.51 -21.17
CA PHE A 183 11.59 -4.51 -21.44
C PHE A 183 11.04 -5.75 -22.17
N THR A 184 9.88 -6.26 -21.74
CA THR A 184 9.19 -7.37 -22.42
C THR A 184 8.75 -6.98 -23.83
N ILE A 185 8.21 -5.79 -24.04
CA ILE A 185 7.81 -5.26 -25.35
C ILE A 185 9.04 -5.09 -26.24
N TYR A 186 10.12 -4.48 -25.75
CA TYR A 186 11.39 -4.32 -26.47
C TYR A 186 11.95 -5.66 -26.95
N ASN A 187 11.96 -6.68 -26.09
CA ASN A 187 12.37 -8.02 -26.47
C ASN A 187 11.46 -8.56 -27.57
N THR A 188 10.14 -8.49 -27.38
CA THR A 188 9.13 -8.98 -28.34
C THR A 188 9.26 -8.34 -29.73
N PHE A 189 9.43 -7.01 -29.81
CA PHE A 189 9.66 -6.34 -31.09
C PHE A 189 11.04 -6.64 -31.68
N SER A 190 12.10 -6.75 -30.87
CA SER A 190 13.43 -7.18 -31.35
C SER A 190 13.34 -8.54 -32.05
N ILE A 191 12.52 -9.44 -31.49
CA ILE A 191 12.26 -10.79 -31.95
C ILE A 191 11.44 -10.80 -33.25
N LEU A 192 10.27 -10.16 -33.28
CA LEU A 192 9.40 -10.08 -34.47
C LEU A 192 10.14 -9.51 -35.69
N ILE A 193 10.96 -8.50 -35.45
CA ILE A 193 11.80 -7.87 -36.46
C ILE A 193 12.91 -8.81 -36.95
N ALA A 194 13.57 -9.54 -36.05
CA ALA A 194 14.59 -10.51 -36.43
C ALA A 194 13.99 -11.59 -37.36
N GLN A 195 12.79 -12.08 -37.04
CA GLN A 195 12.07 -13.06 -37.86
C GLN A 195 11.70 -12.52 -39.26
N ARG A 196 11.27 -11.26 -39.36
CA ARG A 196 10.92 -10.60 -40.64
C ARG A 196 12.10 -9.90 -41.33
N THR A 197 13.35 -10.12 -40.90
CA THR A 197 14.49 -9.38 -41.44
C THR A 197 14.70 -9.62 -42.94
N ARG A 198 14.38 -10.81 -43.47
CA ARG A 198 14.41 -11.11 -44.92
C ARG A 198 13.35 -10.32 -45.70
N GLU A 199 12.12 -10.20 -45.19
CA GLU A 199 11.04 -9.40 -45.79
C GLU A 199 11.40 -7.91 -45.83
N LEU A 200 11.90 -7.38 -44.71
CA LEU A 200 12.36 -5.99 -44.61
C LEU A 200 13.59 -5.74 -45.50
N GLY A 201 14.47 -6.74 -45.65
CA GLY A 201 15.60 -6.72 -46.58
C GLY A 201 15.16 -6.66 -48.05
N LEU A 202 14.15 -7.46 -48.43
CA LEU A 202 13.57 -7.47 -49.78
C LEU A 202 12.90 -6.12 -50.11
N LEU A 203 12.11 -5.56 -49.19
CA LEU A 203 11.55 -4.21 -49.36
C LEU A 203 12.64 -3.17 -49.60
N ARG A 204 13.77 -3.25 -48.89
CA ARG A 204 14.92 -2.36 -49.11
C ARG A 204 15.66 -2.62 -50.43
N ALA A 205 15.70 -3.86 -50.92
CA ALA A 205 16.24 -4.19 -52.24
C ALA A 205 15.37 -3.61 -53.37
N LEU A 206 14.04 -3.58 -53.17
CA LEU A 206 13.05 -2.92 -54.04
C LEU A 206 13.02 -1.38 -53.89
N GLY A 207 14.01 -0.78 -53.22
CA GLY A 207 14.17 0.68 -53.11
C GLY A 207 13.54 1.33 -51.87
N ALA A 208 12.94 0.58 -50.94
CA ALA A 208 12.36 1.19 -49.73
C ALA A 208 13.44 1.84 -48.85
N SER A 209 13.23 3.11 -48.52
CA SER A 209 14.17 3.88 -47.68
C SER A 209 14.16 3.42 -46.22
N VAL A 210 15.29 3.65 -45.54
CA VAL A 210 15.46 3.49 -44.08
C VAL A 210 14.33 4.16 -43.29
N LYS A 211 13.85 5.33 -43.75
CA LYS A 211 12.76 6.07 -43.12
C LYS A 211 11.39 5.39 -43.31
N GLN A 212 11.10 4.81 -44.48
CA GLN A 212 9.86 4.07 -44.74
C GLN A 212 9.80 2.79 -43.90
N VAL A 213 10.88 1.98 -43.89
CA VAL A 213 10.95 0.75 -43.07
C VAL A 213 10.75 1.07 -41.59
N ARG A 214 11.44 2.09 -41.06
CA ARG A 214 11.28 2.52 -39.66
C ARG A 214 9.86 3.02 -39.36
N ARG A 215 9.23 3.78 -40.28
CA ARG A 215 7.85 4.26 -40.12
C ARG A 215 6.84 3.11 -40.12
N SER A 216 7.02 2.11 -40.98
CA SER A 216 6.14 0.93 -41.03
C SER A 216 6.13 0.18 -39.69
N VAL A 217 7.30 -0.16 -39.16
CA VAL A 217 7.43 -0.84 -37.87
C VAL A 217 6.88 -0.01 -36.69
N LEU A 218 7.09 1.32 -36.71
CA LEU A 218 6.53 2.21 -35.69
C LEU A 218 5.00 2.36 -35.81
N ALA A 219 4.44 2.27 -37.02
CA ALA A 219 2.99 2.28 -37.23
C ALA A 219 2.33 0.97 -36.77
N GLU A 220 2.95 -0.19 -37.06
CA GLU A 220 2.55 -1.49 -36.49
C GLU A 220 2.55 -1.43 -34.96
N ALA A 221 3.63 -0.90 -34.35
CA ALA A 221 3.73 -0.72 -32.90
C ALA A 221 2.70 0.27 -32.32
N LEU A 222 2.32 1.31 -33.06
CA LEU A 222 1.28 2.27 -32.66
C LEU A 222 -0.10 1.61 -32.64
N ILE A 223 -0.47 0.87 -33.70
CA ILE A 223 -1.76 0.17 -33.79
C ILE A 223 -1.87 -0.89 -32.69
N VAL A 224 -0.83 -1.73 -32.54
CA VAL A 224 -0.73 -2.72 -31.47
C VAL A 224 -0.81 -2.05 -30.09
N GLY A 225 -0.11 -0.93 -29.90
CA GLY A 225 -0.13 -0.15 -28.66
C GLY A 225 -1.51 0.38 -28.29
N ILE A 226 -2.29 0.88 -29.26
CA ILE A 226 -3.65 1.39 -29.03
C ILE A 226 -4.58 0.25 -28.60
N VAL A 227 -4.60 -0.86 -29.35
CA VAL A 227 -5.44 -2.03 -29.05
C VAL A 227 -5.05 -2.66 -27.71
N ALA A 228 -3.75 -2.87 -27.47
CA ALA A 228 -3.24 -3.44 -26.23
C ALA A 228 -3.51 -2.53 -25.02
N SER A 229 -3.49 -1.21 -25.18
CA SER A 229 -3.81 -0.27 -24.09
C SER A 229 -5.30 -0.29 -23.74
N GLY A 230 -6.19 -0.40 -24.74
CA GLY A 230 -7.64 -0.56 -24.50
C GLY A 230 -7.97 -1.86 -23.77
N VAL A 231 -7.40 -2.99 -24.23
CA VAL A 231 -7.55 -4.30 -23.57
C VAL A 231 -6.91 -4.31 -22.18
N GLY A 232 -5.72 -3.70 -22.05
CA GLY A 232 -4.98 -3.58 -20.80
C GLY A 232 -5.71 -2.74 -19.74
N LEU A 233 -6.44 -1.68 -20.15
CA LEU A 233 -7.31 -0.91 -19.26
C LEU A 233 -8.46 -1.77 -18.73
N GLY A 234 -9.07 -2.62 -19.58
CA GLY A 234 -10.10 -3.57 -19.17
C GLY A 234 -9.59 -4.59 -18.14
N PHE A 235 -8.44 -5.21 -18.39
CA PHE A 235 -7.80 -6.09 -17.41
C PHE A 235 -7.39 -5.35 -16.14
N GLY A 236 -6.87 -4.13 -16.24
CA GLY A 236 -6.52 -3.29 -15.09
C GLY A 236 -7.72 -3.00 -14.20
N PHE A 237 -8.90 -2.76 -14.78
CA PHE A 237 -10.15 -2.59 -14.04
C PHE A 237 -10.58 -3.89 -13.34
N LEU A 238 -10.52 -5.04 -14.02
CA LEU A 238 -10.83 -6.34 -13.42
C LEU A 238 -9.86 -6.68 -12.27
N ILE A 239 -8.57 -6.39 -12.42
CA ILE A 239 -7.57 -6.55 -11.37
C ILE A 239 -7.85 -5.61 -10.19
N ALA A 240 -8.28 -4.37 -10.44
CA ALA A 240 -8.67 -3.44 -9.38
C ALA A 240 -9.89 -3.93 -8.58
N LEU A 241 -10.90 -4.52 -9.22
CA LEU A 241 -12.02 -5.17 -8.55
C LEU A 241 -11.57 -6.39 -7.72
N GLY A 242 -10.68 -7.22 -8.27
CA GLY A 242 -10.07 -8.34 -7.55
C GLY A 242 -9.27 -7.89 -6.33
N LEU A 243 -8.51 -6.79 -6.45
CA LEU A 243 -7.75 -6.20 -5.36
C LEU A 243 -8.67 -5.60 -4.29
N GLN A 244 -9.79 -4.95 -4.66
CA GLN A 244 -10.82 -4.52 -3.70
C GLN A 244 -11.40 -5.73 -2.92
N GLY A 245 -11.66 -6.85 -3.60
CA GLY A 245 -12.10 -8.10 -2.96
C GLY A 245 -11.05 -8.67 -2.00
N LEU A 246 -9.77 -8.67 -2.39
CA LEU A 246 -8.66 -9.09 -1.55
C LEU A 246 -8.51 -8.18 -0.32
N LEU A 247 -8.65 -6.86 -0.48
CA LEU A 247 -8.57 -5.90 0.62
C LEU A 247 -9.70 -6.09 1.64
N ARG A 248 -10.92 -6.41 1.19
CA ARG A 248 -12.04 -6.82 2.07
C ARG A 248 -11.70 -8.07 2.88
N SER A 249 -10.99 -9.04 2.30
CA SER A 249 -10.55 -10.24 3.05
C SER A 249 -9.53 -9.93 4.16
N PHE A 250 -8.82 -8.81 4.07
CA PHE A 250 -7.95 -8.28 5.14
C PHE A 250 -8.68 -7.33 6.11
N GLY A 251 -10.01 -7.18 5.99
CA GLY A 251 -10.80 -6.28 6.83
C GLY A 251 -10.76 -4.81 6.40
N ILE A 252 -10.27 -4.48 5.19
CA ILE A 252 -10.34 -3.13 4.64
C ILE A 252 -11.61 -2.99 3.80
N GLU A 253 -12.65 -2.43 4.40
CA GLU A 253 -13.85 -1.99 3.67
C GLU A 253 -13.62 -0.57 3.12
N LEU A 254 -13.13 -0.51 1.87
CA LEU A 254 -13.12 0.74 1.11
C LEU A 254 -14.58 1.17 0.83
N PRO A 255 -15.00 2.40 1.20
CA PRO A 255 -16.35 2.86 0.97
C PRO A 255 -16.76 2.73 -0.50
N SER A 256 -17.92 2.16 -0.75
CA SER A 256 -18.46 1.93 -2.09
C SER A 256 -19.02 3.20 -2.75
N THR A 257 -18.52 4.37 -2.38
CA THR A 257 -18.88 5.67 -2.96
C THR A 257 -18.31 5.78 -4.38
N THR A 258 -19.00 5.14 -5.32
CA THR A 258 -18.86 5.18 -6.78
C THR A 258 -17.40 5.18 -7.28
N ASN A 259 -16.90 4.03 -7.74
CA ASN A 259 -15.57 3.90 -8.38
C ASN A 259 -15.29 5.08 -9.33
N GLN A 260 -14.49 6.04 -8.88
CA GLN A 260 -14.24 7.30 -9.58
C GLN A 260 -13.23 7.11 -10.71
N LEU A 261 -13.65 6.38 -11.76
CA LEU A 261 -12.97 6.30 -13.05
C LEU A 261 -13.07 7.66 -13.75
N LEU A 262 -12.27 8.63 -13.31
CA LEU A 262 -12.18 9.92 -13.98
C LEU A 262 -11.66 9.70 -15.41
N PRO A 263 -12.21 10.40 -16.43
CA PRO A 263 -11.73 10.32 -17.82
C PRO A 263 -10.21 10.55 -17.95
N ARG A 264 -9.64 11.42 -17.10
CA ARG A 264 -8.17 11.64 -17.05
C ARG A 264 -7.36 10.36 -16.80
N THR A 265 -7.87 9.44 -15.99
CA THR A 265 -7.18 8.19 -15.64
C THR A 265 -7.19 7.22 -16.81
N ILE A 266 -8.30 7.16 -17.54
CA ILE A 266 -8.46 6.39 -18.77
C ILE A 266 -7.51 6.92 -19.85
N ILE A 267 -7.52 8.24 -20.09
CA ILE A 267 -6.64 8.90 -21.06
C ILE A 267 -5.17 8.70 -20.69
N ALA A 268 -4.79 8.92 -19.43
CA ALA A 268 -3.42 8.72 -18.97
C ALA A 268 -2.95 7.27 -19.14
N ALA A 269 -3.78 6.27 -18.80
CA ALA A 269 -3.44 4.86 -18.98
C ALA A 269 -3.22 4.51 -20.46
N ILE A 270 -4.11 4.99 -21.35
CA ILE A 270 -3.98 4.76 -22.80
C ILE A 270 -2.72 5.44 -23.36
N VAL A 271 -2.50 6.72 -23.03
CA VAL A 271 -1.31 7.47 -23.48
C VAL A 271 -0.03 6.81 -22.98
N VAL A 272 0.06 6.44 -21.71
CA VAL A 272 1.25 5.77 -21.14
C VAL A 272 1.50 4.41 -21.79
N GLY A 273 0.45 3.61 -22.03
CA GLY A 273 0.58 2.31 -22.71
C GLY A 273 1.05 2.44 -24.16
N VAL A 274 0.45 3.35 -24.93
CA VAL A 274 0.82 3.63 -26.32
C VAL A 274 2.25 4.17 -26.41
N VAL A 275 2.59 5.22 -25.63
CA VAL A 275 3.93 5.82 -25.62
C VAL A 275 4.98 4.79 -25.24
N THR A 276 4.73 3.97 -24.22
CA THR A 276 5.66 2.92 -23.78
C THR A 276 5.87 1.87 -24.87
N THR A 277 4.80 1.48 -25.57
CA THR A 277 4.88 0.51 -26.67
C THR A 277 5.73 1.05 -27.83
N VAL A 278 5.47 2.29 -28.25
CA VAL A 278 6.20 2.96 -29.34
C VAL A 278 7.66 3.20 -28.94
N VAL A 279 7.95 3.74 -27.76
CA VAL A 279 9.33 3.98 -27.28
C VAL A 279 10.13 2.68 -27.20
N SER A 280 9.51 1.60 -26.72
CA SER A 280 10.15 0.28 -26.63
C SER A 280 10.47 -0.33 -28.01
N SER A 281 9.71 0.00 -29.05
CA SER A 281 9.95 -0.47 -30.42
C SER A 281 10.90 0.41 -31.24
N VAL A 282 11.26 1.62 -30.78
CA VAL A 282 12.23 2.51 -31.49
C VAL A 282 13.58 1.84 -31.73
N VAL A 283 14.22 1.28 -30.71
CA VAL A 283 15.55 0.65 -30.86
C VAL A 283 15.49 -0.59 -31.77
N PRO A 284 14.52 -1.51 -31.62
CA PRO A 284 14.28 -2.58 -32.58
C PRO A 284 14.07 -2.08 -34.02
N ALA A 285 13.20 -1.10 -34.25
CA ALA A 285 12.91 -0.52 -35.57
C ALA A 285 14.14 0.16 -36.20
N MET A 286 14.95 0.85 -35.39
CA MET A 286 16.21 1.44 -35.83
C MET A 286 17.24 0.39 -36.26
N ARG A 287 17.32 -0.75 -35.56
CA ARG A 287 18.17 -1.88 -35.98
C ARG A 287 17.66 -2.50 -37.27
N ALA A 288 16.35 -2.78 -37.38
CA ALA A 288 15.70 -3.28 -38.59
C ALA A 288 16.08 -2.47 -39.83
N SER A 289 15.86 -1.14 -39.75
CA SER A 289 16.10 -0.22 -40.86
C SER A 289 17.59 -0.05 -41.22
N ARG A 290 18.52 -0.61 -40.44
CA ARG A 290 19.96 -0.55 -40.68
C ARG A 290 20.56 -1.84 -41.24
N VAL A 291 19.86 -2.98 -41.21
CA VAL A 291 20.36 -4.24 -41.78
C VAL A 291 20.53 -4.09 -43.31
N PRO A 292 21.74 -4.29 -43.88
CA PRO A 292 21.96 -4.20 -45.33
C PRO A 292 21.17 -5.28 -46.09
N PRO A 293 20.58 -4.98 -47.28
CA PRO A 293 19.78 -5.96 -48.02
C PRO A 293 20.54 -7.27 -48.32
N VAL A 294 21.79 -7.16 -48.77
CA VAL A 294 22.64 -8.32 -49.08
C VAL A 294 22.95 -9.16 -47.83
N ALA A 295 23.06 -8.54 -46.65
CA ALA A 295 23.26 -9.23 -45.38
C ALA A 295 21.97 -9.85 -44.82
N ALA A 296 20.79 -9.39 -45.24
CA ALA A 296 19.50 -10.00 -44.94
C ALA A 296 19.14 -11.15 -45.92
N MET A 297 19.82 -11.23 -47.06
CA MET A 297 19.66 -12.30 -48.07
C MET A 297 20.72 -13.40 -47.94
N ARG A 298 21.91 -13.10 -47.41
CA ARG A 298 22.89 -14.11 -47.01
C ARG A 298 22.44 -14.74 -45.70
N ASP A 299 22.28 -16.06 -45.67
CA ASP A 299 21.96 -16.82 -44.46
C ASP A 299 23.17 -17.01 -43.53
N THR A 300 23.97 -15.95 -43.39
CA THR A 300 24.92 -15.83 -42.29
C THR A 300 24.10 -15.58 -41.04
N GLY A 301 23.88 -16.66 -40.27
CA GLY A 301 23.11 -16.64 -39.02
C GLY A 301 23.48 -15.47 -38.10
N PRO A 302 22.54 -14.96 -37.29
CA PRO A 302 22.62 -13.66 -36.64
C PRO A 302 23.95 -13.48 -35.93
N ALA A 303 24.75 -12.54 -36.47
CA ALA A 303 26.18 -12.37 -36.21
C ALA A 303 26.58 -12.78 -34.79
N GLU A 304 27.46 -13.77 -34.68
CA GLU A 304 27.89 -14.31 -33.39
C GLU A 304 28.35 -13.16 -32.51
N TYR A 305 27.54 -12.90 -31.49
CA TYR A 305 27.75 -11.79 -30.58
C TYR A 305 28.89 -12.16 -29.62
N GLU A 306 30.12 -12.13 -30.15
CA GLU A 306 31.36 -12.29 -29.40
C GLU A 306 31.27 -11.52 -28.10
N GLY A 307 31.73 -12.14 -27.01
CA GLY A 307 31.63 -11.64 -25.64
C GLY A 307 32.42 -10.35 -25.46
N SER A 308 31.86 -9.23 -25.95
CA SER A 308 32.55 -7.96 -26.06
C SER A 308 33.04 -7.56 -24.67
N ARG A 309 34.37 -7.59 -24.49
CA ARG A 309 35.04 -7.17 -23.25
C ARG A 309 34.53 -5.81 -22.81
N ARG A 310 34.19 -4.92 -23.76
CA ARG A 310 33.51 -3.64 -23.54
C ARG A 310 32.22 -3.73 -22.72
N ARG A 311 31.35 -4.74 -22.90
CA ARG A 311 30.14 -4.91 -22.06
C ARG A 311 30.49 -5.30 -20.62
N VAL A 312 31.51 -6.16 -20.44
CA VAL A 312 31.96 -6.54 -19.10
C VAL A 312 32.60 -5.34 -18.41
N VAL A 313 33.50 -4.62 -19.09
CA VAL A 313 34.14 -3.39 -18.58
C VAL A 313 33.10 -2.32 -18.24
N VAL A 314 32.20 -1.95 -19.16
CA VAL A 314 31.16 -0.94 -18.89
C VAL A 314 30.19 -1.42 -17.81
N GLY A 315 29.80 -2.70 -17.81
CA GLY A 315 28.95 -3.27 -16.77
C GLY A 315 29.59 -3.24 -15.38
N SER A 316 30.89 -3.52 -15.29
CA SER A 316 31.68 -3.42 -14.06
C SER A 316 31.86 -1.98 -13.60
N ILE A 317 32.08 -1.03 -14.51
CA ILE A 317 32.17 0.41 -14.19
C ILE A 317 30.82 0.92 -13.67
N VAL A 318 29.71 0.57 -14.33
CA VAL A 318 28.35 0.94 -13.89
C VAL A 318 28.04 0.30 -12.53
N PHE A 319 28.36 -0.99 -12.34
CA PHE A 319 28.18 -1.66 -11.06
C PHE A 319 29.01 -1.01 -9.94
N ALA A 320 30.30 -0.78 -10.16
CA ALA A 320 31.19 -0.16 -9.18
C ALA A 320 30.78 1.28 -8.85
N GLY A 321 30.39 2.08 -9.86
CA GLY A 321 29.86 3.42 -9.66
C GLY A 321 28.53 3.44 -8.89
N GLY A 322 27.66 2.45 -9.14
CA GLY A 322 26.43 2.27 -8.36
C GLY A 322 26.70 1.88 -6.91
N VAL A 323 27.63 0.95 -6.67
CA VAL A 323 28.05 0.56 -5.31
C VAL A 323 28.69 1.75 -4.59
N ALA A 324 29.58 2.50 -5.25
CA ALA A 324 30.17 3.71 -4.69
C ALA A 324 29.10 4.76 -4.34
N ALA A 325 28.15 5.03 -5.24
CA ALA A 325 27.03 5.95 -4.96
C ALA A 325 26.15 5.47 -3.80
N LEU A 326 25.90 4.17 -3.67
CA LEU A 326 25.17 3.57 -2.57
C LEU A 326 25.92 3.72 -1.24
N LEU A 327 27.23 3.44 -1.21
CA LEU A 327 28.09 3.59 -0.03
C LEU A 327 28.24 5.06 0.39
N ILE A 328 28.43 5.98 -0.57
CA ILE A 328 28.46 7.43 -0.33
C ILE A 328 27.11 7.91 0.21
N GLY A 329 26.01 7.44 -0.39
CA GLY A 329 24.65 7.73 0.08
C GLY A 329 24.38 7.23 1.50
N LEU A 330 24.95 6.09 1.88
CA LEU A 330 24.77 5.45 3.18
C LEU A 330 25.65 6.07 4.28
N PHE A 331 26.95 6.27 4.01
CA PHE A 331 27.93 6.65 5.03
C PHE A 331 28.29 8.14 5.05
N ALA A 332 28.35 8.80 3.89
CA ALA A 332 28.77 10.21 3.78
C ALA A 332 27.57 11.17 3.79
N VAL A 333 26.61 10.98 2.87
CA VAL A 333 25.48 11.92 2.67
C VAL A 333 24.28 11.56 3.55
N LYS A 334 24.14 10.30 3.96
CA LYS A 334 22.99 9.76 4.73
C LYS A 334 21.63 10.09 4.08
N GLY A 335 21.59 10.10 2.74
CA GLY A 335 20.46 10.58 1.94
C GLY A 335 19.74 9.46 1.19
N ALA A 336 18.49 9.18 1.56
CA ALA A 336 17.69 8.10 0.96
C ALA A 336 17.54 8.21 -0.57
N ALA A 337 17.48 9.42 -1.13
CA ALA A 337 17.43 9.65 -2.58
C ALA A 337 18.72 9.20 -3.29
N VAL A 338 19.90 9.44 -2.68
CA VAL A 338 21.19 9.01 -3.22
C VAL A 338 21.35 7.50 -3.14
N VAL A 339 20.93 6.90 -2.02
CA VAL A 339 20.87 5.43 -1.86
C VAL A 339 19.95 4.80 -2.91
N GLY A 340 18.77 5.39 -3.15
CA GLY A 340 17.83 4.95 -4.19
C GLY A 340 18.39 5.04 -5.61
N LEU A 341 19.07 6.14 -5.95
CA LEU A 341 19.75 6.28 -7.24
C LEU A 341 20.89 5.27 -7.39
N GLY A 342 21.72 5.11 -6.35
CA GLY A 342 22.78 4.10 -6.30
C GLY A 342 22.23 2.69 -6.50
N ALA A 343 21.11 2.33 -5.86
CA ALA A 343 20.43 1.05 -6.07
C ALA A 343 19.99 0.84 -7.52
N VAL A 344 19.41 1.84 -8.19
CA VAL A 344 19.05 1.75 -9.62
C VAL A 344 20.29 1.53 -10.50
N VAL A 345 21.40 2.22 -10.21
CA VAL A 345 22.66 2.06 -10.97
C VAL A 345 23.30 0.70 -10.73
N VAL A 346 23.31 0.20 -9.48
CA VAL A 346 23.70 -1.19 -9.15
C VAL A 346 22.84 -2.19 -9.93
N PHE A 347 21.52 -1.99 -9.96
CA PHE A 347 20.59 -2.86 -10.67
C PHE A 347 20.90 -2.94 -12.17
N LEU A 348 21.18 -1.80 -12.81
CA LEU A 348 21.63 -1.74 -14.21
C LEU A 348 22.97 -2.45 -14.41
N GLY A 349 23.94 -2.26 -13.49
CA GLY A 349 25.22 -2.97 -13.51
C GLY A 349 25.06 -4.50 -13.43
N VAL A 350 24.24 -5.00 -12.51
CA VAL A 350 23.93 -6.43 -12.39
C VAL A 350 23.20 -6.95 -13.64
N ALA A 351 22.22 -6.22 -14.19
CA ALA A 351 21.57 -6.58 -15.44
C ALA A 351 22.58 -6.66 -16.61
N MET A 352 23.55 -5.75 -16.68
CA MET A 352 24.61 -5.76 -17.68
C MET A 352 25.56 -6.96 -17.51
N LEU A 353 25.94 -7.30 -16.27
CA LEU A 353 26.86 -8.39 -15.93
C LEU A 353 26.21 -9.80 -15.87
N SER A 354 24.88 -9.89 -15.78
CA SER A 354 24.14 -11.16 -15.67
C SER A 354 24.51 -12.26 -16.70
N PRO A 355 24.90 -11.98 -17.97
CA PRO A 355 25.36 -13.04 -18.88
C PRO A 355 26.68 -13.71 -18.46
N VAL A 356 27.52 -13.04 -17.67
CA VAL A 356 28.77 -13.61 -17.15
C VAL A 356 28.45 -14.68 -16.10
N PHE A 357 27.50 -14.40 -15.21
CA PHE A 357 27.05 -15.32 -14.16
C PHE A 357 26.16 -16.47 -14.68
N ALA A 358 25.50 -16.28 -15.82
CA ALA A 358 24.56 -17.27 -16.37
C ALA A 358 25.18 -18.67 -16.57
N ARG A 359 26.44 -18.78 -17.01
CA ARG A 359 27.13 -20.09 -17.15
C ARG A 359 27.47 -20.76 -15.81
N PRO A 360 28.27 -20.16 -14.91
CA PRO A 360 28.67 -20.82 -13.65
C PRO A 360 27.46 -21.11 -12.76
N VAL A 361 26.49 -20.20 -12.66
CA VAL A 361 25.32 -20.40 -11.80
C VAL A 361 24.38 -21.48 -12.39
N SER A 362 24.14 -21.50 -13.71
CA SER A 362 23.35 -22.61 -14.32
C SER A 362 24.06 -23.96 -14.21
N ARG A 363 25.40 -23.99 -14.22
CA ARG A 363 26.17 -25.23 -14.01
C ARG A 363 26.00 -25.77 -12.60
N ALA A 364 26.05 -24.90 -11.59
CA ALA A 364 25.84 -25.26 -10.18
C ALA A 364 24.39 -25.69 -9.91
N LEU A 365 23.40 -24.86 -10.29
CA LEU A 365 21.97 -25.16 -10.12
C LEU A 365 21.51 -26.38 -10.92
N GLY A 366 22.12 -26.61 -12.10
CA GLY A 366 21.85 -27.75 -12.96
C GLY A 366 22.62 -29.02 -12.62
N ALA A 367 23.53 -29.00 -11.64
CA ALA A 367 24.32 -30.16 -11.23
C ALA A 367 23.48 -31.41 -10.84
N PRO A 368 22.33 -31.31 -10.13
CA PRO A 368 21.50 -32.48 -9.83
C PRO A 368 20.62 -32.96 -10.99
N LEU A 369 20.36 -32.14 -12.01
CA LEU A 369 19.39 -32.49 -13.07
C LEU A 369 19.73 -33.74 -13.89
N PRO A 370 21.01 -34.03 -14.24
CA PRO A 370 21.38 -35.29 -14.86
C PRO A 370 21.07 -36.52 -13.99
N LYS A 371 21.13 -36.39 -12.65
CA LYS A 371 20.77 -37.47 -11.72
C LYS A 371 19.26 -37.69 -11.63
N ILE A 372 18.48 -36.59 -11.64
CA ILE A 372 17.01 -36.64 -11.48
C ILE A 372 16.28 -37.03 -12.77
N SER A 373 16.77 -36.58 -13.94
CA SER A 373 16.05 -36.71 -15.22
C SER A 373 16.92 -37.24 -16.36
N GLY A 374 18.08 -37.83 -16.05
CA GLY A 374 18.99 -38.42 -17.01
C GLY A 374 19.40 -37.46 -18.14
N ILE A 375 19.42 -37.97 -19.36
CA ILE A 375 19.81 -37.25 -20.57
C ILE A 375 18.97 -35.97 -20.79
N SER A 376 17.67 -35.98 -20.46
CA SER A 376 16.81 -34.80 -20.62
C SER A 376 17.18 -33.66 -19.66
N GLY A 377 17.60 -34.00 -18.44
CA GLY A 377 18.11 -33.02 -17.47
C GLY A 377 19.49 -32.47 -17.87
N LYS A 378 20.37 -33.33 -18.39
CA LYS A 378 21.68 -32.92 -18.94
C LYS A 378 21.50 -31.94 -20.12
N LEU A 379 20.68 -32.29 -21.11
CA LEU A 379 20.42 -31.44 -22.28
C LEU A 379 19.77 -30.10 -21.89
N GLY A 380 18.80 -30.09 -20.96
CA GLY A 380 18.20 -28.84 -20.46
C GLY A 380 19.21 -27.90 -19.79
N ARG A 381 20.20 -28.45 -19.06
CA ARG A 381 21.30 -27.66 -18.48
C ARG A 381 22.23 -27.09 -19.55
N GLU A 382 22.70 -27.92 -20.48
CA GLU A 382 23.63 -27.46 -21.53
C GLU A 382 22.97 -26.40 -22.43
N ASN A 383 21.68 -26.55 -22.76
CA ASN A 383 20.93 -25.55 -23.52
C ASN A 383 20.90 -24.17 -22.85
N ALA A 384 20.72 -24.11 -21.53
CA ALA A 384 20.75 -22.88 -20.74
C ALA A 384 22.15 -22.25 -20.68
N MET A 385 23.22 -23.06 -20.75
CA MET A 385 24.61 -22.61 -20.75
C MET A 385 25.14 -22.20 -22.12
N ARG A 386 24.56 -22.73 -23.21
CA ARG A 386 25.01 -22.50 -24.60
C ARG A 386 24.88 -21.04 -25.03
N ASN A 387 23.76 -20.38 -24.66
CA ASN A 387 23.44 -19.00 -25.05
C ASN A 387 23.28 -18.04 -23.83
N PRO A 388 24.38 -17.65 -23.14
CA PRO A 388 24.30 -16.95 -21.84
C PRO A 388 23.58 -15.61 -21.89
N ARG A 389 23.65 -14.88 -23.01
CA ARG A 389 22.95 -13.60 -23.20
C ARG A 389 21.43 -13.76 -23.22
N ARG A 390 20.92 -14.84 -23.83
CA ARG A 390 19.48 -15.12 -23.94
C ARG A 390 18.93 -15.65 -22.61
N THR A 391 19.69 -16.52 -21.95
CA THR A 391 19.43 -16.95 -20.56
C THR A 391 19.35 -15.73 -19.63
N ALA A 392 20.31 -14.82 -19.71
CA ALA A 392 20.34 -13.59 -18.92
C ALA A 392 19.20 -12.62 -19.25
N SER A 393 18.84 -12.38 -20.51
CA SER A 393 17.72 -11.48 -20.85
C SER A 393 16.39 -12.03 -20.37
N THR A 394 16.19 -13.35 -20.42
CA THR A 394 14.98 -14.01 -19.90
C THR A 394 14.93 -13.95 -18.36
N ALA A 395 16.05 -14.25 -17.70
CA ALA A 395 16.18 -14.20 -16.25
C ALA A 395 16.08 -12.77 -15.70
N ALA A 396 16.52 -11.75 -16.44
CA ALA A 396 16.49 -10.36 -16.02
C ALA A 396 15.08 -9.85 -15.69
N ALA A 397 14.05 -10.25 -16.47
CA ALA A 397 12.67 -9.85 -16.19
C ALA A 397 12.20 -10.36 -14.81
N LEU A 398 12.47 -11.63 -14.48
CA LEU A 398 12.21 -12.19 -13.16
C LEU A 398 13.05 -11.56 -12.06
N MET A 399 14.34 -11.32 -12.35
CA MET A 399 15.28 -10.69 -11.43
C MET A 399 14.74 -9.34 -10.93
N ILE A 400 14.06 -8.55 -11.78
CA ILE A 400 13.44 -7.28 -11.35
C ILE A 400 12.34 -7.55 -10.31
N GLY A 401 11.37 -8.39 -10.64
CA GLY A 401 10.24 -8.69 -9.75
C GLY A 401 10.69 -9.32 -8.43
N LEU A 402 11.64 -10.26 -8.48
CA LEU A 402 12.12 -11.00 -7.32
C LEU A 402 13.14 -10.21 -6.49
N ALA A 403 13.87 -9.24 -7.07
CA ALA A 403 14.65 -8.28 -6.29
C ALA A 403 13.75 -7.37 -5.46
N LEU A 404 12.65 -6.86 -6.04
CA LEU A 404 11.72 -6.00 -5.31
C LEU A 404 10.93 -6.76 -4.25
N ILE A 405 10.53 -8.00 -4.54
CA ILE A 405 9.92 -8.91 -3.56
C ILE A 405 10.91 -9.23 -2.42
N GLY A 406 12.16 -9.56 -2.74
CA GLY A 406 13.20 -9.83 -1.74
C GLY A 406 13.49 -8.61 -0.86
N PHE A 407 13.68 -7.44 -1.50
CA PHE A 407 13.85 -6.14 -0.84
C PHE A 407 12.71 -5.85 0.13
N VAL A 408 11.47 -5.85 -0.34
CA VAL A 408 10.31 -5.53 0.50
C VAL A 408 10.11 -6.60 1.57
N SER A 409 10.39 -7.88 1.33
CA SER A 409 10.25 -8.93 2.35
C SER A 409 11.28 -8.78 3.47
N ILE A 410 12.53 -8.50 3.15
CA ILE A 410 13.60 -8.26 4.14
C ILE A 410 13.35 -6.95 4.89
N PHE A 411 12.96 -5.88 4.18
CA PHE A 411 12.59 -4.62 4.82
C PHE A 411 11.38 -4.79 5.75
N SER A 412 10.33 -5.49 5.30
CA SER A 412 9.13 -5.82 6.09
C SER A 412 9.44 -6.60 7.35
N ALA A 413 10.27 -7.64 7.24
CA ALA A 413 10.70 -8.44 8.37
C ALA A 413 11.55 -7.61 9.35
N SER A 414 12.45 -6.77 8.83
CA SER A 414 13.33 -5.90 9.63
C SER A 414 12.56 -4.80 10.35
N VAL A 415 11.56 -4.18 9.72
CA VAL A 415 10.63 -3.23 10.36
C VAL A 415 9.88 -3.90 11.51
N LYS A 416 9.32 -5.10 11.30
CA LYS A 416 8.61 -5.87 12.34
C LYS A 416 9.53 -6.30 13.48
N ALA A 417 10.73 -6.76 13.17
CA ALA A 417 11.73 -7.15 14.16
C ALA A 417 12.20 -5.95 15.00
N SER A 418 12.46 -4.81 14.35
CA SER A 418 12.87 -3.57 15.03
C SER A 418 11.73 -3.01 15.90
N ALA A 419 10.50 -2.99 15.40
CA ALA A 419 9.33 -2.57 16.18
C ALA A 419 9.06 -3.49 17.38
N SER A 420 9.20 -4.81 17.19
CA SER A 420 9.02 -5.77 18.29
C SER A 420 10.11 -5.63 19.34
N ALA A 421 11.38 -5.50 18.92
CA ALA A 421 12.52 -5.28 19.80
C ALA A 421 12.46 -3.91 20.51
N ALA A 422 11.92 -2.88 19.86
CA ALA A 422 11.68 -1.58 20.50
C ALA A 422 10.67 -1.72 21.64
N ILE A 423 9.54 -2.42 21.42
CA ILE A 423 8.55 -2.69 22.47
C ILE A 423 9.19 -3.52 23.60
N GLU A 424 9.91 -4.60 23.30
CA GLU A 424 10.58 -5.44 24.31
C GLU A 424 11.65 -4.71 25.12
N ARG A 425 12.40 -3.78 24.51
CA ARG A 425 13.48 -3.06 25.18
C ARG A 425 12.98 -1.86 25.97
N THR A 426 11.95 -1.17 25.50
CA THR A 426 11.51 0.11 26.08
C THR A 426 10.22 0.02 26.88
N LEU A 427 9.29 -0.91 26.60
CA LEU A 427 8.04 -1.00 27.34
C LEU A 427 8.21 -1.78 28.66
N ARG A 428 8.23 -1.07 29.79
CA ARG A 428 8.28 -1.64 31.15
C ARG A 428 6.88 -1.82 31.78
N ALA A 429 5.84 -1.33 31.13
CA ALA A 429 4.44 -1.51 31.50
C ALA A 429 3.90 -2.87 31.07
N ASP A 430 3.10 -3.51 31.91
CA ASP A 430 2.47 -4.79 31.60
C ASP A 430 1.26 -4.62 30.70
N TYR A 431 0.52 -3.51 30.89
CA TYR A 431 -0.68 -3.17 30.13
C TYR A 431 -0.59 -1.77 29.51
N ALA A 432 -1.06 -1.67 28.28
CA ALA A 432 -1.35 -0.42 27.60
C ALA A 432 -2.88 -0.30 27.41
N ILE A 433 -3.43 0.84 27.81
CA ILE A 433 -4.82 1.21 27.58
C ILE A 433 -4.82 2.23 26.45
N ILE A 434 -5.38 1.82 25.31
CA ILE A 434 -5.40 2.59 24.06
C ILE A 434 -6.86 2.83 23.64
N PRO A 435 -7.15 3.77 22.72
CA PRO A 435 -8.50 3.95 22.18
C PRO A 435 -8.97 2.68 21.46
N SER A 436 -10.27 2.38 21.48
CA SER A 436 -10.85 1.28 20.69
C SER A 436 -11.13 1.68 19.22
N SER A 437 -10.73 2.90 18.82
CA SER A 437 -10.89 3.48 17.47
C SER A 437 -9.74 3.09 16.52
N PHE A 438 -10.06 2.82 15.25
CA PHE A 438 -9.09 2.47 14.20
C PHE A 438 -7.96 3.50 14.00
N SER A 439 -8.20 4.78 14.28
CA SER A 439 -7.20 5.83 14.04
C SER A 439 -6.25 6.07 15.21
N ASN A 440 -6.52 5.53 16.41
CA ASN A 440 -5.90 5.92 17.70
C ASN A 440 -5.85 7.45 17.97
N SER A 441 -6.52 8.27 17.17
CA SER A 441 -6.39 9.74 17.18
C SER A 441 -7.47 10.44 18.01
N THR A 442 -8.43 9.68 18.52
CA THR A 442 -9.42 10.13 19.49
C THR A 442 -8.98 9.64 20.87
N GLY A 443 -8.47 10.54 21.71
CA GLY A 443 -8.16 10.22 23.10
C GLY A 443 -9.42 9.88 23.92
N PHE A 444 -9.20 9.46 25.17
CA PHE A 444 -10.25 9.08 26.12
C PHE A 444 -10.16 9.91 27.42
N SER A 445 -11.16 9.79 28.30
CA SER A 445 -11.20 10.58 29.54
C SER A 445 -10.05 10.23 30.50
N GLN A 446 -9.48 11.27 31.11
CA GLN A 446 -8.51 11.15 32.22
C GLN A 446 -9.02 10.32 33.40
N ASP A 447 -10.34 10.14 33.52
CA ASP A 447 -10.94 9.31 34.57
C ASP A 447 -10.50 7.83 34.47
N VAL A 448 -10.05 7.39 33.29
CA VAL A 448 -9.41 6.08 33.09
C VAL A 448 -8.12 6.00 33.91
N ALA A 449 -7.19 6.94 33.73
CA ALA A 449 -5.95 7.00 34.48
C ALA A 449 -6.20 7.18 36.00
N LYS A 450 -7.13 8.05 36.39
CA LYS A 450 -7.50 8.27 37.80
C LYS A 450 -8.03 7.01 38.48
N GLN A 451 -8.89 6.24 37.81
CA GLN A 451 -9.44 4.99 38.38
C GLN A 451 -8.42 3.84 38.40
N LEU A 452 -7.53 3.79 37.40
CA LEU A 452 -6.40 2.86 37.43
C LEU A 452 -5.46 3.17 38.61
N ARG A 453 -5.12 4.44 38.85
CA ARG A 453 -4.33 4.88 40.03
C ARG A 453 -5.00 4.52 41.36
N ALA A 454 -6.33 4.61 41.45
CA ALA A 454 -7.09 4.24 42.65
C ALA A 454 -7.13 2.71 42.90
N THR A 455 -6.63 1.88 41.99
CA THR A 455 -6.65 0.42 42.10
C THR A 455 -5.35 -0.12 42.68
N SER A 456 -5.41 -0.70 43.89
CA SER A 456 -4.25 -1.20 44.66
C SER A 456 -3.41 -2.32 44.02
N LYS A 457 -3.79 -2.78 42.82
CA LYS A 457 -3.09 -3.81 42.03
C LYS A 457 -1.99 -3.25 41.12
N PHE A 458 -1.97 -1.93 40.89
CA PHE A 458 -0.98 -1.27 40.03
C PHE A 458 -0.01 -0.44 40.86
N SER A 459 1.27 -0.44 40.50
CA SER A 459 2.32 0.34 41.18
C SER A 459 2.67 1.63 40.46
N SER A 460 2.38 1.73 39.16
CA SER A 460 2.57 2.95 38.38
C SER A 460 1.56 3.02 37.24
N VAL A 461 1.02 4.21 37.01
CA VAL A 461 0.03 4.51 35.97
C VAL A 461 0.40 5.87 35.39
N VAL A 462 0.66 5.91 34.09
CA VAL A 462 1.19 7.09 33.40
C VAL A 462 0.41 7.31 32.10
N GLU A 463 -0.20 8.47 32.00
CA GLU A 463 -0.86 8.97 30.80
C GLU A 463 0.13 9.62 29.82
N PHE A 464 -0.22 9.50 28.54
CA PHE A 464 0.35 10.24 27.44
C PHE A 464 -0.77 11.01 26.76
N ARG A 465 -0.65 12.33 26.67
CA ARG A 465 -1.60 13.20 25.94
C ARG A 465 -0.99 13.63 24.62
N GLN A 466 -1.79 13.60 23.55
CA GLN A 466 -1.34 13.90 22.20
C GLN A 466 -1.83 15.29 21.78
N GLY A 467 -0.91 16.14 21.33
CA GLY A 467 -1.19 17.48 20.82
C GLY A 467 -0.53 17.72 19.46
N VAL A 468 -0.85 18.89 18.88
CA VAL A 468 -0.23 19.38 17.65
C VAL A 468 0.26 20.80 17.90
N LEU A 469 1.56 21.05 17.69
CA LEU A 469 2.15 22.39 17.72
C LEU A 469 2.54 22.83 16.32
N GLY A 470 2.55 24.14 16.08
CA GLY A 470 3.09 24.75 14.87
C GLY A 470 4.59 25.00 15.02
N TYR A 471 5.38 24.54 14.04
CA TYR A 471 6.81 24.82 13.94
C TYR A 471 7.18 25.11 12.48
N LYS A 472 7.86 26.25 12.22
CA LYS A 472 8.18 26.73 10.86
C LYS A 472 6.99 26.69 9.87
N GLY A 473 5.80 27.07 10.34
CA GLY A 473 4.56 27.07 9.53
C GLY A 473 3.98 25.67 9.23
N SER A 474 4.55 24.60 9.80
CA SER A 474 4.07 23.22 9.66
C SER A 474 3.53 22.69 10.98
N ALA A 475 2.49 21.86 10.92
CA ALA A 475 1.98 21.12 12.08
C ALA A 475 2.95 19.98 12.45
N ARG A 476 3.27 19.84 13.74
CA ARG A 476 4.11 18.77 14.30
C ARG A 476 3.45 18.11 15.49
N LEU A 477 3.65 16.79 15.60
CA LEU A 477 3.12 15.99 16.69
C LEU A 477 3.93 16.19 17.96
N VAL A 478 3.26 16.57 19.04
CA VAL A 478 3.82 16.62 20.39
C VAL A 478 3.07 15.64 21.28
N MET A 479 3.81 14.91 22.11
CA MET A 479 3.26 14.13 23.21
C MET A 479 3.59 14.81 24.54
N ALA A 480 2.75 14.60 25.54
CA ALA A 480 3.00 15.05 26.90
C ALA A 480 2.83 13.89 27.87
N THR A 481 3.69 13.80 28.87
CA THR A 481 3.64 12.73 29.88
C THR A 481 4.12 13.22 31.25
N ASP A 482 3.90 12.38 32.26
CA ASP A 482 4.38 12.56 33.62
C ASP A 482 5.88 12.26 33.66
N SER A 483 6.70 13.31 33.73
CA SER A 483 8.17 13.22 33.68
C SER A 483 8.80 12.51 34.88
N GLU A 484 8.11 12.47 36.03
CA GLU A 484 8.56 11.77 37.24
C GLU A 484 8.31 10.27 37.11
N HIS A 485 7.10 9.88 36.67
CA HIS A 485 6.67 8.49 36.71
C HIS A 485 6.94 7.70 35.41
N VAL A 486 7.17 8.36 34.26
CA VAL A 486 7.35 7.68 32.96
C VAL A 486 8.44 6.61 32.96
N SER A 487 9.55 6.83 33.67
CA SER A 487 10.67 5.88 33.78
C SER A 487 10.30 4.51 34.38
N ASN A 488 9.17 4.43 35.10
CA ASN A 488 8.65 3.18 35.66
C ASN A 488 7.98 2.31 34.58
N VAL A 489 7.33 2.93 33.59
CA VAL A 489 6.49 2.30 32.56
C VAL A 489 7.14 2.23 31.17
N GLU A 490 8.07 3.13 30.86
CA GLU A 490 8.79 3.18 29.59
C GLU A 490 10.26 3.60 29.83
N ASP A 491 11.20 2.86 29.25
CA ASP A 491 12.62 3.17 29.26
C ASP A 491 12.96 4.15 28.13
N LEU A 492 12.87 5.44 28.44
CA LEU A 492 13.20 6.51 27.50
C LEU A 492 14.72 6.68 27.41
N GLU A 493 15.33 5.96 26.46
CA GLU A 493 16.76 6.10 26.19
C GLU A 493 17.13 7.53 25.76
N LEU A 494 17.89 8.20 26.63
CA LEU A 494 18.38 9.57 26.45
C LEU A 494 19.88 9.55 26.18
N PRO A 495 20.34 9.62 24.92
CA PRO A 495 21.75 9.82 24.59
C PRO A 495 22.38 11.05 25.25
N SER A 496 21.57 12.07 25.59
CA SER A 496 22.01 13.29 26.26
C SER A 496 20.83 13.96 26.96
N GLY A 497 21.05 14.55 28.14
CA GLY A 497 20.02 15.22 28.95
C GLY A 497 19.49 14.37 30.09
N THR A 498 18.36 14.76 30.70
CA THR A 498 17.78 14.08 31.86
C THR A 498 16.29 14.38 32.00
N LEU A 499 15.50 13.34 32.32
CA LEU A 499 14.03 13.44 32.51
C LEU A 499 13.63 14.33 33.69
N ALA A 500 14.41 14.31 34.78
CA ALA A 500 14.17 15.15 35.97
C ALA A 500 14.29 16.66 35.71
N LYS A 501 14.66 17.09 34.49
CA LYS A 501 14.65 18.48 34.04
C LYS A 501 13.49 18.81 33.09
N LEU A 502 12.52 17.91 32.88
CA LEU A 502 11.36 18.18 32.02
C LEU A 502 10.24 18.85 32.82
N GLY A 503 10.40 20.16 33.07
CA GLY A 503 9.45 21.03 33.76
C GLY A 503 8.46 21.71 32.82
N GLU A 504 7.89 22.84 33.25
CA GLU A 504 6.99 23.65 32.40
C GLU A 504 7.79 24.50 31.42
N GLY A 505 7.49 24.40 30.12
CA GLY A 505 8.24 25.09 29.06
C GLY A 505 9.44 24.30 28.52
N ASP A 506 9.78 23.17 29.14
CA ASP A 506 10.86 22.29 28.68
C ASP A 506 10.37 21.27 27.63
N VAL A 507 11.29 20.80 26.79
CA VAL A 507 11.02 19.77 25.78
C VAL A 507 12.17 18.78 25.63
N LEU A 508 11.81 17.50 25.51
CA LEU A 508 12.68 16.45 24.98
C LEU A 508 12.42 16.29 23.48
N VAL A 509 13.47 16.29 22.67
CA VAL A 509 13.37 16.18 21.21
C VAL A 509 13.88 14.82 20.73
N ARG A 510 13.21 14.20 19.77
CA ARG A 510 13.71 12.98 19.13
C ARG A 510 15.06 13.23 18.46
N LYS A 511 16.01 12.31 18.63
CA LYS A 511 17.36 12.36 18.05
C LYS A 511 17.38 12.66 16.55
N THR A 512 16.56 11.99 15.75
CA THR A 512 16.50 12.25 14.29
C THR A 512 16.12 13.69 13.96
N THR A 513 15.21 14.26 14.75
CA THR A 513 14.70 15.62 14.58
C THR A 513 15.77 16.62 15.00
N ALA A 514 16.41 16.40 16.16
CA ALA A 514 17.55 17.18 16.63
C ALA A 514 18.75 17.14 15.67
N ASP A 515 19.13 15.96 15.17
CA ASP A 515 20.20 15.79 14.18
C ASP A 515 19.88 16.53 12.87
N SER A 516 18.61 16.52 12.42
CA SER A 516 18.17 17.17 11.17
C SER A 516 18.11 18.70 11.26
N GLU A 517 17.66 19.25 12.38
CA GLU A 517 17.59 20.69 12.66
C GLU A 517 18.91 21.23 13.24
N LYS A 518 19.90 20.34 13.47
CA LYS A 518 21.20 20.60 14.13
C LYS A 518 21.08 21.17 15.54
N TRP A 519 20.04 20.77 16.26
CA TRP A 519 19.76 21.23 17.61
C TRP A 519 20.68 20.62 18.67
N ARG A 520 20.87 21.37 19.75
CA ARG A 520 21.64 20.98 20.93
C ARG A 520 20.82 21.24 22.20
N ILE A 521 21.16 20.54 23.27
CA ILE A 521 20.62 20.81 24.60
C ILE A 521 20.99 22.23 25.03
N GLY A 522 20.07 22.91 25.71
CA GLY A 522 20.22 24.31 26.11
C GLY A 522 19.77 25.33 25.06
N GLN A 523 19.23 24.89 23.91
CA GLN A 523 18.66 25.78 22.89
C GLN A 523 17.15 25.90 23.05
N ASP A 524 16.63 27.09 22.75
CA ASP A 524 15.18 27.36 22.71
C ASP A 524 14.63 27.18 21.29
N ILE A 525 13.45 26.59 21.17
CA ILE A 525 12.76 26.39 19.89
C ILE A 525 11.44 27.19 19.83
N PRO A 526 11.24 28.02 18.78
CA PRO A 526 10.02 28.80 18.64
C PRO A 526 8.89 27.92 18.10
N VAL A 527 7.86 27.73 18.92
CA VAL A 527 6.67 26.95 18.62
C VAL A 527 5.41 27.81 18.70
N VAL A 528 4.32 27.32 18.11
CA VAL A 528 3.00 27.95 18.17
C VAL A 528 1.99 26.94 18.70
N PHE A 529 1.45 27.18 19.89
CA PHE A 529 0.37 26.40 20.47
C PHE A 529 -0.99 27.00 20.11
N SER A 530 -2.01 26.15 19.93
CA SER A 530 -3.35 26.58 19.51
C SER A 530 -4.08 27.44 20.54
N ARG A 531 -3.74 27.34 21.83
CA ARG A 531 -4.42 28.06 22.93
C ARG A 531 -3.69 29.33 23.36
N THR A 532 -2.37 29.30 23.41
CA THR A 532 -1.51 30.35 23.98
C THR A 532 -0.69 31.12 22.94
N GLY A 533 -0.69 30.67 21.68
CA GLY A 533 0.04 31.32 20.59
C GLY A 533 1.53 30.98 20.59
N LYS A 534 2.36 31.97 20.29
CA LYS A 534 3.82 31.79 20.17
C LYS A 534 4.45 31.58 21.54
N GLN A 535 5.25 30.53 21.68
CA GLN A 535 6.08 30.25 22.86
C GLN A 535 7.47 29.77 22.43
N GLN A 536 8.42 29.82 23.36
CA GLN A 536 9.70 29.14 23.26
C GLN A 536 9.64 27.88 24.11
N LEU A 537 10.19 26.76 23.63
CA LEU A 537 10.43 25.57 24.46
C LEU A 537 11.92 25.32 24.61
N HIS A 538 12.38 25.00 25.82
CA HIS A 538 13.79 24.80 26.11
C HIS A 538 14.20 23.32 25.93
N ILE A 539 15.20 23.02 25.11
CA ILE A 539 15.65 21.63 24.88
C ILE A 539 16.48 21.14 26.07
N VAL A 540 15.87 20.34 26.94
CA VAL A 540 16.53 19.75 28.13
C VAL A 540 17.14 18.36 27.89
N GLY A 541 16.84 17.75 26.73
CA GLY A 541 17.36 16.44 26.39
C GLY A 541 16.98 15.95 24.99
N ILE A 542 17.69 14.91 24.56
CA ILE A 542 17.49 14.25 23.27
C ILE A 542 17.16 12.78 23.53
N VAL A 543 16.05 12.29 22.99
CA VAL A 543 15.54 10.92 23.19
C VAL A 543 15.64 10.09 21.91
N LYS A 544 15.90 8.77 22.00
CA LYS A 544 15.81 7.85 20.85
C LYS A 544 14.35 7.59 20.45
N ALA A 545 14.15 6.82 19.37
CA ALA A 545 12.84 6.29 19.03
C ALA A 545 12.30 5.39 20.16
N ASN A 546 11.06 5.63 20.57
CA ASN A 546 10.36 4.98 21.68
C ASN A 546 9.00 4.43 21.22
N VAL A 547 8.18 3.86 22.12
CA VAL A 547 6.90 3.23 21.76
C VAL A 547 5.89 4.27 21.26
N VAL A 548 5.92 5.47 21.85
CA VAL A 548 4.90 6.52 21.63
C VAL A 548 5.18 7.37 20.37
N GLN A 549 6.39 7.29 19.81
CA GLN A 549 6.74 7.80 18.47
C GLN A 549 6.37 9.28 18.20
N SER A 550 6.64 10.23 19.11
CA SER A 550 6.53 11.67 18.83
C SER A 550 7.85 12.32 18.35
N ASP A 551 7.77 13.52 17.76
CA ASP A 551 8.95 14.35 17.48
C ASP A 551 9.40 15.13 18.74
N PHE A 552 8.42 15.54 19.54
CA PHE A 552 8.56 16.34 20.75
C PHE A 552 7.84 15.65 21.92
N LEU A 553 8.44 15.67 23.11
CA LEU A 553 7.86 15.19 24.35
C LEU A 553 7.99 16.28 25.43
N VAL A 554 6.86 16.73 25.97
CA VAL A 554 6.79 17.80 26.99
C VAL A 554 6.18 17.28 28.30
N SER A 555 6.22 18.09 29.37
CA SER A 555 5.50 17.80 30.61
C SER A 555 3.98 17.96 30.47
N LEU A 556 3.20 17.25 31.29
CA LEU A 556 1.75 17.47 31.39
C LEU A 556 1.41 18.92 31.77
N ALA A 557 2.21 19.58 32.63
CA ALA A 557 2.01 21.00 32.95
C ALA A 557 2.06 21.91 31.70
N THR A 558 3.06 21.70 30.83
CA THR A 558 3.17 22.40 29.53
C THR A 558 1.96 22.12 28.65
N TYR A 559 1.45 20.89 28.65
CA TYR A 559 0.28 20.51 27.86
C TYR A 559 -1.01 21.18 28.39
N ASP A 560 -1.22 21.20 29.69
CA ASP A 560 -2.45 21.65 30.33
C ASP A 560 -2.67 23.17 30.21
N ARG A 561 -1.57 23.93 30.15
CA ARG A 561 -1.56 25.36 29.81
C ARG A 561 -1.87 25.62 28.33
N ASN A 562 -1.36 24.78 27.43
CA ASN A 562 -1.26 25.08 26.00
C ASN A 562 -2.30 24.38 25.09
N PHE A 563 -3.03 23.38 25.60
CA PHE A 563 -4.07 22.68 24.86
C PHE A 563 -5.45 22.83 25.53
N VAL A 564 -6.50 22.77 24.70
CA VAL A 564 -7.92 22.78 25.15
C VAL A 564 -8.43 21.36 25.34
N SER A 565 -8.08 20.45 24.42
CA SER A 565 -8.33 19.02 24.59
C SER A 565 -7.47 18.48 25.72
N GLN A 566 -8.10 17.73 26.62
CA GLN A 566 -7.49 17.16 27.82
C GLN A 566 -7.62 15.63 27.86
N LEU A 567 -7.80 15.02 26.70
CA LEU A 567 -7.96 13.58 26.53
C LEU A 567 -6.61 12.87 26.52
N ASP A 568 -6.55 11.73 27.22
CA ASP A 568 -5.38 10.85 27.21
C ASP A 568 -5.38 10.02 25.91
N ALA A 569 -4.24 9.96 25.22
CA ALA A 569 -4.07 9.18 23.99
C ALA A 569 -3.67 7.73 24.29
N VAL A 570 -2.84 7.52 25.31
CA VAL A 570 -2.45 6.19 25.83
C VAL A 570 -2.28 6.29 27.34
N VAL A 571 -2.64 5.25 28.09
CA VAL A 571 -2.25 5.10 29.49
C VAL A 571 -1.47 3.79 29.64
N LEU A 572 -0.24 3.89 30.13
CA LEU A 572 0.62 2.76 30.43
C LEU A 572 0.54 2.41 31.91
N VAL A 573 0.43 1.12 32.21
CA VAL A 573 0.19 0.61 33.57
C VAL A 573 1.17 -0.50 33.91
N LYS A 574 1.78 -0.37 35.09
CA LYS A 574 2.65 -1.38 35.69
C LYS A 574 2.00 -1.99 36.92
N THR A 575 2.05 -3.31 36.98
CA THR A 575 1.46 -4.14 38.01
C THR A 575 2.33 -4.13 39.26
N LYS A 576 1.71 -4.12 40.42
CA LYS A 576 2.43 -4.20 41.70
C LYS A 576 3.09 -5.57 41.85
N PRO A 577 4.39 -5.66 42.20
CA PRO A 577 5.08 -6.93 42.44
C PRO A 577 4.30 -7.85 43.38
N GLY A 578 4.22 -9.14 43.04
CA GLY A 578 3.45 -10.15 43.77
C GLY A 578 1.95 -10.23 43.41
N THR A 579 1.44 -9.39 42.51
CA THR A 579 0.08 -9.56 41.96
C THR A 579 0.08 -10.60 40.84
N SER A 580 -0.88 -11.53 40.83
CA SER A 580 -1.03 -12.49 39.72
C SER A 580 -1.54 -11.80 38.44
N GLU A 581 -1.04 -12.25 37.28
CA GLU A 581 -1.44 -11.69 35.97
C GLU A 581 -2.96 -11.74 35.77
N ALA A 582 -3.62 -12.82 36.20
CA ALA A 582 -5.08 -12.94 36.12
C ALA A 582 -5.81 -11.86 36.93
N ALA A 583 -5.31 -11.50 38.13
CA ALA A 583 -5.90 -10.45 38.95
C ALA A 583 -5.64 -9.04 38.39
N ALA A 584 -4.45 -8.80 37.84
CA ALA A 584 -4.11 -7.54 37.18
C ALA A 584 -4.93 -7.34 35.89
N ARG A 585 -5.06 -8.40 35.07
CA ARG A 585 -5.90 -8.41 33.87
C ARG A 585 -7.37 -8.16 34.21
N ALA A 586 -7.91 -8.84 35.21
CA ALA A 586 -9.32 -8.65 35.63
C ALA A 586 -9.59 -7.20 36.09
N ALA A 587 -8.64 -6.59 36.81
CA ALA A 587 -8.73 -5.19 37.23
C ALA A 587 -8.68 -4.22 36.03
N ALA A 588 -7.77 -4.44 35.07
CA ALA A 588 -7.70 -3.62 33.87
C ALA A 588 -8.95 -3.78 32.98
N ASP A 589 -9.39 -5.02 32.73
CA ASP A 589 -10.60 -5.31 31.93
C ASP A 589 -11.88 -4.75 32.56
N ALA A 590 -11.94 -4.59 33.88
CA ALA A 590 -13.05 -3.90 34.55
C ALA A 590 -13.14 -2.42 34.16
N ILE A 591 -12.00 -1.75 34.00
CA ILE A 591 -11.92 -0.37 33.47
C ILE A 591 -12.34 -0.36 31.99
N GLY A 592 -11.86 -1.30 31.17
CA GLY A 592 -12.28 -1.44 29.77
C GLY A 592 -13.78 -1.65 29.59
N LYS A 593 -14.44 -2.39 30.50
CA LYS A 593 -15.91 -2.55 30.51
C LYS A 593 -16.65 -1.27 30.89
N ARG A 594 -16.08 -0.45 31.78
CA ARG A 594 -16.66 0.85 32.21
C ARG A 594 -16.50 1.93 31.12
N PHE A 595 -15.40 1.87 30.37
CA PHE A 595 -15.05 2.81 29.30
C PHE A 595 -14.97 2.07 27.94
N PRO A 596 -16.11 1.82 27.26
CA PRO A 596 -16.14 1.02 26.02
C PRO A 596 -15.39 1.67 24.83
N ASN A 597 -14.95 2.91 24.97
CA ASN A 597 -14.09 3.63 24.02
C ASN A 597 -12.58 3.36 24.23
N VAL A 598 -12.19 2.53 25.20
CA VAL A 598 -10.79 2.08 25.39
C VAL A 598 -10.68 0.56 25.23
N LYS A 599 -9.46 0.12 24.91
CA LYS A 599 -9.06 -1.27 24.82
C LYS A 599 -7.84 -1.49 25.71
N VAL A 600 -7.95 -2.46 26.62
CA VAL A 600 -6.83 -2.96 27.42
C VAL A 600 -6.06 -3.96 26.56
N GLN A 601 -4.73 -3.82 26.50
CA GLN A 601 -3.85 -4.78 25.87
C GLN A 601 -2.67 -5.07 26.79
N ASN A 602 -2.29 -6.34 26.96
CA ASN A 602 -0.96 -6.65 27.51
C ASN A 602 0.12 -6.45 26.42
N GLN A 603 1.40 -6.57 26.80
CA GLN A 603 2.51 -6.40 25.83
C GLN A 603 2.37 -7.30 24.59
N ALA A 604 2.00 -8.58 24.77
CA ALA A 604 1.84 -9.53 23.68
C ALA A 604 0.69 -9.12 22.74
N GLU A 605 -0.48 -8.77 23.27
CA GLU A 605 -1.63 -8.29 22.48
C GLU A 605 -1.35 -6.98 21.75
N LEU A 606 -0.56 -6.08 22.35
CA LEU A 606 -0.12 -4.84 21.73
C LEU A 606 0.83 -5.13 20.56
N ARG A 607 1.83 -6.01 20.73
CA ARG A 607 2.71 -6.46 19.65
C ARG A 607 1.92 -7.11 18.52
N ASP A 608 0.98 -7.99 18.86
CA ASP A 608 0.11 -8.67 17.90
C ASP A 608 -0.76 -7.68 17.11
N THR A 609 -1.24 -6.62 17.76
CA THR A 609 -2.09 -5.59 17.14
C THR A 609 -1.28 -4.72 16.19
N GLN A 610 -0.08 -4.26 16.60
CA GLN A 610 0.84 -3.55 15.71
C GLN A 610 1.31 -4.44 14.56
N ALA A 611 1.64 -5.72 14.82
CA ALA A 611 2.02 -6.67 13.80
C ALA A 611 0.89 -6.92 12.78
N LYS A 612 -0.39 -6.98 13.22
CA LYS A 612 -1.57 -7.06 12.33
C LYS A 612 -1.71 -5.80 11.46
N GLN A 613 -1.54 -4.61 12.02
CA GLN A 613 -1.58 -3.35 11.27
C GLN A 613 -0.45 -3.27 10.24
N LEU A 614 0.78 -3.63 10.62
CA LEU A 614 1.92 -3.73 9.69
C LEU A 614 1.68 -4.83 8.63
N ASN A 615 1.14 -5.98 9.00
CA ASN A 615 0.79 -7.07 8.08
C ASN A 615 -0.24 -6.63 7.04
N MET A 616 -1.22 -5.81 7.40
CA MET A 616 -2.21 -5.26 6.47
C MET A 616 -1.54 -4.35 5.42
N ILE A 617 -0.72 -3.38 5.86
CA ILE A 617 -0.01 -2.43 4.98
C ILE A 617 0.98 -3.17 4.07
N LEU A 618 1.82 -4.03 4.66
CA LEU A 618 2.85 -4.78 3.94
C LEU A 618 2.26 -5.90 3.08
N GLY A 619 1.08 -6.43 3.45
CA GLY A 619 0.31 -7.39 2.68
C GLY A 619 -0.23 -6.78 1.38
N LEU A 620 -0.77 -5.56 1.42
CA LEU A 620 -1.15 -4.79 0.23
C LEU A 620 0.07 -4.61 -0.71
N ILE A 621 1.22 -4.21 -0.17
CA ILE A 621 2.45 -4.05 -0.97
C ILE A 621 2.89 -5.39 -1.57
N THR A 622 2.84 -6.48 -0.80
CA THR A 622 3.20 -7.83 -1.25
C THR A 622 2.25 -8.33 -2.35
N ALA A 623 0.95 -8.03 -2.27
CA ALA A 623 -0.02 -8.36 -3.31
C ALA A 623 0.26 -7.62 -4.63
N LEU A 624 0.59 -6.32 -4.56
CA LEU A 624 0.99 -5.52 -5.74
C LEU A 624 2.30 -6.02 -6.36
N LEU A 625 3.26 -6.45 -5.55
CA LEU A 625 4.48 -7.10 -6.00
C LEU A 625 4.22 -8.46 -6.66
N GLY A 626 3.24 -9.22 -6.17
CA GLY A 626 2.76 -10.45 -6.82
C GLY A 626 2.27 -10.20 -8.26
N LEU A 627 1.60 -9.08 -8.52
CA LEU A 627 1.21 -8.68 -9.88
C LEU A 627 2.44 -8.38 -10.75
N ALA A 628 3.46 -7.70 -10.23
CA ALA A 628 4.71 -7.46 -10.95
C ALA A 628 5.45 -8.77 -11.30
N LEU A 629 5.40 -9.77 -10.42
CA LEU A 629 5.94 -11.11 -10.67
C LEU A 629 5.17 -11.86 -11.77
N ILE A 630 3.84 -11.72 -11.83
CA ILE A 630 3.02 -12.26 -12.92
C ILE A 630 3.40 -11.62 -14.27
N ILE A 631 3.60 -10.29 -14.31
CA ILE A 631 4.06 -9.59 -15.53
C ILE A 631 5.45 -10.10 -15.97
N ALA A 632 6.38 -10.28 -15.02
CA ALA A 632 7.69 -10.85 -15.31
C ALA A 632 7.61 -12.29 -15.86
N LEU A 633 6.68 -13.11 -15.34
CA LEU A 633 6.45 -14.48 -15.79
C LEU A 633 5.97 -14.55 -17.25
N PHE A 634 5.09 -13.62 -17.69
CA PHE A 634 4.70 -13.52 -19.10
C PHE A 634 5.90 -13.24 -20.02
N GLY A 635 6.89 -12.48 -19.56
CA GLY A 635 8.16 -12.28 -20.28
C GLY A 635 8.92 -13.59 -20.54
N ILE A 636 8.93 -14.52 -19.57
CA ILE A 636 9.51 -15.84 -19.75
C ILE A 636 8.71 -16.66 -20.76
N VAL A 637 7.37 -16.71 -20.63
CA VAL A 637 6.48 -17.49 -21.52
C VAL A 637 6.76 -17.13 -22.97
N ASN A 638 6.81 -15.83 -23.29
CA ASN A 638 7.05 -15.34 -24.63
C ASN A 638 8.46 -15.73 -25.15
N THR A 639 9.49 -15.55 -24.31
CA THR A 639 10.88 -15.81 -24.71
C THR A 639 11.16 -17.32 -24.87
N LEU A 640 10.53 -18.18 -24.05
CA LEU A 640 10.59 -19.64 -24.20
C LEU A 640 9.80 -20.13 -25.41
N ALA A 641 8.63 -19.56 -25.68
CA ALA A 641 7.83 -19.88 -26.87
C ALA A 641 8.67 -19.65 -28.14
N LEU A 642 9.33 -18.49 -28.24
CA LEU A 642 10.25 -18.20 -29.34
C LEU A 642 11.46 -19.13 -29.36
N SER A 643 12.15 -19.31 -28.23
CA SER A 643 13.37 -20.13 -28.15
C SER A 643 13.20 -21.54 -28.73
N ILE A 644 11.96 -22.06 -28.71
CA ILE A 644 11.61 -23.34 -29.32
C ILE A 644 11.46 -23.22 -30.83
N PHE A 645 10.80 -22.16 -31.33
CA PHE A 645 10.71 -21.88 -32.77
C PHE A 645 12.09 -21.68 -33.40
N GLU A 646 13.00 -20.93 -32.75
CA GLU A 646 14.40 -20.77 -33.18
C GLU A 646 15.18 -22.10 -33.25
N ARG A 647 14.76 -23.12 -32.49
CA ARG A 647 15.43 -24.43 -32.38
C ARG A 647 14.61 -25.57 -32.97
N THR A 648 13.66 -25.25 -33.87
CA THR A 648 12.77 -26.25 -34.50
C THR A 648 13.56 -27.39 -35.16
N ARG A 649 14.61 -27.05 -35.93
CA ARG A 649 15.51 -28.01 -36.58
C ARG A 649 16.34 -28.84 -35.60
N GLU A 650 16.88 -28.25 -34.53
CA GLU A 650 17.60 -28.99 -33.47
C GLU A 650 16.69 -30.01 -32.77
N ILE A 651 15.46 -29.61 -32.45
CA ILE A 651 14.45 -30.47 -31.83
C ILE A 651 13.95 -31.55 -32.81
N GLY A 652 13.85 -31.23 -34.10
CA GLY A 652 13.56 -32.16 -35.18
C GLY A 652 14.63 -33.25 -35.30
N LEU A 653 15.91 -32.86 -35.37
CA LEU A 653 17.06 -33.78 -35.43
C LEU A 653 17.12 -34.71 -34.21
N LEU A 654 17.00 -34.16 -32.99
CA LEU A 654 16.99 -34.97 -31.77
C LEU A 654 15.87 -36.01 -31.78
N ARG A 655 14.71 -35.68 -32.35
CA ARG A 655 13.58 -36.61 -32.51
C ARG A 655 13.76 -37.61 -33.64
N ALA A 656 14.48 -37.27 -34.71
CA ALA A 656 14.89 -38.21 -35.76
C ALA A 656 15.85 -39.28 -35.19
N VAL A 657 16.76 -38.87 -34.30
CA VAL A 657 17.67 -39.76 -33.55
C VAL A 657 16.97 -40.45 -32.36
N GLY A 658 15.63 -40.50 -32.34
CA GLY A 658 14.83 -41.31 -31.42
C GLY A 658 14.40 -40.66 -30.10
N MET A 659 14.66 -39.36 -29.87
CA MET A 659 14.25 -38.70 -28.62
C MET A 659 12.72 -38.65 -28.47
N ALA A 660 12.20 -39.22 -27.38
CA ALA A 660 10.76 -39.34 -27.15
C ALA A 660 10.08 -37.99 -26.84
N ARG A 661 8.80 -37.85 -27.22
CA ARG A 661 7.96 -36.67 -26.91
C ARG A 661 7.86 -36.34 -25.41
N ARG A 662 8.09 -37.31 -24.51
CA ARG A 662 8.19 -37.09 -23.05
C ARG A 662 9.53 -36.44 -22.68
N GLN A 663 10.64 -36.91 -23.25
CA GLN A 663 11.99 -36.39 -23.02
C GLN A 663 12.14 -34.95 -23.54
N VAL A 664 11.62 -34.64 -24.75
CA VAL A 664 11.62 -33.26 -25.29
C VAL A 664 10.87 -32.31 -24.35
N ARG A 665 9.71 -32.72 -23.83
CA ARG A 665 8.96 -31.91 -22.85
C ARG A 665 9.72 -31.72 -21.54
N ALA A 666 10.44 -32.75 -21.06
CA ALA A 666 11.26 -32.65 -19.86
C ALA A 666 12.43 -31.67 -20.06
N MET A 667 13.19 -31.80 -21.16
CA MET A 667 14.31 -30.91 -21.49
C MET A 667 13.90 -29.43 -21.45
N VAL A 668 12.83 -29.05 -22.16
CA VAL A 668 12.35 -27.65 -22.22
C VAL A 668 11.91 -27.14 -20.85
N ARG A 669 11.27 -27.99 -20.02
CA ARG A 669 10.88 -27.61 -18.65
C ARG A 669 12.09 -27.40 -17.74
N TRP A 670 13.13 -28.22 -17.88
CA TRP A 670 14.36 -28.05 -17.10
C TRP A 670 15.15 -26.81 -17.51
N GLU A 671 15.24 -26.50 -18.82
CA GLU A 671 15.81 -25.24 -19.33
C GLU A 671 15.06 -24.04 -18.74
N ALA A 672 13.72 -24.05 -18.81
CA ALA A 672 12.87 -23.01 -18.24
C ALA A 672 13.00 -22.85 -16.71
N MET A 673 13.04 -23.96 -15.97
CA MET A 673 13.20 -23.95 -14.52
C MET A 673 14.56 -23.37 -14.12
N LEU A 674 15.65 -23.75 -14.80
CA LEU A 674 16.98 -23.21 -14.52
C LEU A 674 17.05 -21.70 -14.77
N ILE A 675 16.50 -21.22 -15.89
CA ILE A 675 16.42 -19.79 -16.20
C ILE A 675 15.64 -19.05 -15.11
N ALA A 676 14.53 -19.63 -14.63
CA ALA A 676 13.70 -19.01 -13.62
C ALA A 676 14.35 -18.98 -12.23
N VAL A 677 14.99 -20.08 -11.80
CA VAL A 677 15.73 -20.15 -10.53
C VAL A 677 16.98 -19.26 -10.56
N PHE A 678 17.68 -19.17 -11.70
CA PHE A 678 18.79 -18.23 -11.89
C PHE A 678 18.34 -16.77 -11.71
N GLY A 679 17.25 -16.37 -12.37
CA GLY A 679 16.64 -15.05 -12.19
C GLY A 679 16.17 -14.80 -10.76
N ALA A 680 15.62 -15.81 -10.09
CA ALA A 680 15.17 -15.72 -8.71
C ALA A 680 16.30 -15.50 -7.71
N ILE A 681 17.38 -16.27 -7.81
CA ILE A 681 18.54 -16.15 -6.92
C ILE A 681 19.25 -14.80 -7.14
N LEU A 682 19.46 -14.41 -8.39
CA LEU A 682 20.07 -13.11 -8.71
C LEU A 682 19.16 -11.95 -8.23
N GLY A 683 17.84 -12.10 -8.39
CA GLY A 683 16.85 -11.17 -7.87
C GLY A 683 16.95 -11.04 -6.35
N ILE A 684 16.79 -12.13 -5.62
CA ILE A 684 16.82 -12.15 -4.15
C ILE A 684 18.17 -11.66 -3.59
N ALA A 685 19.29 -11.95 -4.25
CA ALA A 685 20.59 -11.41 -3.85
C ALA A 685 20.63 -9.87 -3.95
N VAL A 686 20.17 -9.29 -5.07
CA VAL A 686 20.08 -7.84 -5.26
C VAL A 686 19.05 -7.21 -4.31
N GLY A 687 17.90 -7.86 -4.15
CA GLY A 687 16.87 -7.46 -3.18
C GLY A 687 17.38 -7.46 -1.74
N GLY A 688 18.20 -8.46 -1.38
CA GLY A 688 18.85 -8.55 -0.06
C GLY A 688 19.87 -7.46 0.16
N LEU A 689 20.70 -7.14 -0.84
CA LEU A 689 21.62 -6.00 -0.79
C LEU A 689 20.86 -4.68 -0.56
N PHE A 690 19.76 -4.45 -1.27
CA PHE A 690 18.94 -3.25 -1.08
C PHE A 690 18.17 -3.24 0.25
N GLY A 691 17.71 -4.41 0.71
CA GLY A 691 17.04 -4.55 2.00
C GLY A 691 17.98 -4.20 3.15
N TRP A 692 19.19 -4.76 3.12
CA TRP A 692 20.27 -4.43 4.05
C TRP A 692 20.66 -2.94 3.99
N ALA A 693 20.87 -2.39 2.80
CA ALA A 693 21.25 -0.97 2.64
C ALA A 693 20.17 -0.03 3.19
N MET A 694 18.89 -0.32 2.94
CA MET A 694 17.76 0.48 3.41
C MET A 694 17.55 0.38 4.92
N VAL A 695 17.69 -0.81 5.50
CA VAL A 695 17.70 -1.00 6.96
C VAL A 695 18.87 -0.24 7.58
N SER A 696 20.07 -0.34 7.02
CA SER A 696 21.26 0.38 7.50
C SER A 696 21.08 1.91 7.44
N ALA A 697 20.44 2.43 6.39
CA ALA A 697 20.13 3.85 6.26
C ALA A 697 19.05 4.33 7.26
N LEU A 698 18.16 3.44 7.69
CA LEU A 698 17.04 3.72 8.60
C LEU A 698 17.29 3.29 10.06
N GLY A 699 18.45 2.68 10.36
CA GLY A 699 18.90 2.39 11.72
C GLY A 699 18.79 3.59 12.67
N PRO A 700 19.25 4.80 12.30
CA PRO A 700 19.07 6.01 13.11
C PRO A 700 17.61 6.40 13.38
N GLN A 701 16.67 5.94 12.54
CA GLN A 701 15.22 6.18 12.69
C GLN A 701 14.51 5.09 13.51
N GLY A 702 15.25 4.11 14.04
CA GLY A 702 14.70 3.02 14.87
C GLY A 702 14.47 1.70 14.12
N ILE A 703 14.98 1.54 12.90
CA ILE A 703 14.95 0.26 12.16
C ILE A 703 16.36 -0.35 12.20
N ASP A 704 16.79 -0.79 13.38
CA ASP A 704 18.15 -1.26 13.66
C ASP A 704 18.33 -2.80 13.61
N ARG A 705 17.23 -3.58 13.57
CA ARG A 705 17.26 -5.05 13.47
C ARG A 705 17.04 -5.52 12.04
N LEU A 706 18.11 -5.96 11.38
CA LEU A 706 18.02 -6.72 10.13
C LEU A 706 17.42 -8.10 10.40
N ALA A 707 16.28 -8.41 9.78
CA ALA A 707 15.67 -9.74 9.80
C ALA A 707 15.49 -10.26 8.37
N ILE A 708 16.02 -11.46 8.10
CA ILE A 708 15.97 -12.09 6.78
C ILE A 708 14.96 -13.26 6.85
N PRO A 709 13.79 -13.18 6.20
CA PRO A 709 12.77 -14.22 6.26
C PRO A 709 13.14 -15.38 5.32
N ALA A 710 14.19 -16.13 5.67
CA ALA A 710 14.81 -17.13 4.79
C ALA A 710 13.82 -18.14 4.21
N GLY A 711 12.87 -18.65 5.00
CA GLY A 711 11.82 -19.56 4.52
C GLY A 711 10.92 -18.94 3.44
N GLN A 712 10.58 -17.65 3.57
CA GLN A 712 9.79 -16.92 2.57
C GLN A 712 10.59 -16.68 1.29
N LEU A 713 11.88 -16.35 1.41
CA LEU A 713 12.79 -16.17 0.27
C LEU A 713 13.01 -17.49 -0.50
N ILE A 714 13.22 -18.60 0.22
CA ILE A 714 13.27 -19.95 -0.38
C ILE A 714 11.94 -20.27 -1.07
N GLY A 715 10.81 -19.95 -0.44
CA GLY A 715 9.48 -20.06 -1.03
C GLY A 715 9.35 -19.34 -2.37
N TYR A 716 9.92 -18.13 -2.51
CA TYR A 716 9.94 -17.40 -3.77
C TYR A 716 10.84 -18.05 -4.85
N VAL A 717 11.99 -18.64 -4.48
CA VAL A 717 12.83 -19.41 -5.43
C VAL A 717 12.09 -20.65 -5.92
N VAL A 718 11.46 -21.40 -5.01
CA VAL A 718 10.66 -22.58 -5.35
C VAL A 718 9.48 -22.19 -6.24
N PHE A 719 8.75 -21.15 -5.88
CA PHE A 719 7.65 -20.61 -6.69
C PHE A 719 8.12 -20.20 -8.09
N ALA A 720 9.26 -19.50 -8.22
CA ALA A 720 9.81 -19.11 -9.51
C ALA A 720 10.17 -20.32 -10.37
N GLY A 721 10.78 -21.36 -9.79
CA GLY A 721 11.06 -22.62 -10.48
C GLY A 721 9.79 -23.32 -10.99
N VAL A 722 8.78 -23.46 -10.12
CA VAL A 722 7.47 -24.03 -10.48
C VAL A 722 6.78 -23.20 -11.56
N ALA A 723 6.78 -21.87 -11.43
CA ALA A 723 6.22 -20.95 -12.40
C ALA A 723 6.94 -21.06 -13.77
N GLY A 724 8.26 -21.21 -13.79
CA GLY A 724 9.03 -21.48 -15.01
C GLY A 724 8.63 -22.79 -15.70
N VAL A 725 8.41 -23.86 -14.93
CA VAL A 725 7.90 -25.14 -15.46
C VAL A 725 6.47 -24.99 -16.01
N ILE A 726 5.60 -24.23 -15.33
CA ILE A 726 4.22 -23.93 -15.78
C ILE A 726 4.25 -23.11 -17.09
N ALA A 727 5.06 -22.05 -17.14
CA ALA A 727 5.26 -21.22 -18.33
C ALA A 727 5.73 -22.04 -19.54
N ALA A 728 6.58 -23.04 -19.31
CA ALA A 728 7.06 -23.94 -20.35
C ALA A 728 6.01 -24.97 -20.84
N LEU A 729 4.86 -25.16 -20.17
CA LEU A 729 3.90 -26.22 -20.53
C LEU A 729 3.35 -26.10 -21.94
N GLY A 730 2.96 -24.89 -22.37
CA GLY A 730 2.49 -24.62 -23.72
C GLY A 730 3.59 -24.80 -24.77
N PRO A 731 4.71 -24.04 -24.67
CA PRO A 731 5.87 -24.16 -25.55
C PRO A 731 6.38 -25.61 -25.69
N ALA A 732 6.59 -26.32 -24.59
CA ALA A 732 7.08 -27.70 -24.59
C ALA A 732 6.09 -28.69 -25.26
N ARG A 733 4.78 -28.48 -25.11
CA ARG A 733 3.76 -29.28 -25.82
C ARG A 733 3.82 -29.04 -27.34
N ARG A 734 4.07 -27.80 -27.79
CA ARG A 734 4.22 -27.48 -29.22
C ARG A 734 5.51 -28.09 -29.79
N ALA A 735 6.66 -27.94 -29.11
CA ALA A 735 7.94 -28.58 -29.47
C ALA A 735 7.80 -30.10 -29.70
N ALA A 736 7.14 -30.79 -28.77
CA ALA A 736 6.98 -32.24 -28.82
C ALA A 736 5.91 -32.72 -29.84
N LYS A 737 5.20 -31.81 -30.51
CA LYS A 737 4.22 -32.11 -31.57
C LYS A 737 4.72 -31.85 -32.99
N LEU A 738 5.83 -31.13 -33.19
CA LEU A 738 6.42 -30.87 -34.50
C LEU A 738 6.55 -32.14 -35.36
N ASN A 739 6.29 -32.07 -36.66
CA ASN A 739 6.57 -33.18 -37.57
C ASN A 739 8.08 -33.26 -37.81
N VAL A 740 8.63 -34.48 -37.82
CA VAL A 740 10.09 -34.66 -37.95
C VAL A 740 10.55 -34.34 -39.37
N LEU A 741 9.78 -34.77 -40.38
CA LEU A 741 10.02 -34.43 -41.79
C LEU A 741 9.95 -32.91 -42.00
N GLU A 742 8.83 -32.30 -41.62
CA GLU A 742 8.57 -30.85 -41.73
C GLU A 742 9.67 -30.01 -41.05
N ALA A 743 10.12 -30.39 -39.86
CA ALA A 743 11.19 -29.69 -39.12
C ALA A 743 12.62 -29.90 -39.68
N ILE A 744 12.80 -30.84 -40.62
CA ILE A 744 14.06 -31.04 -41.36
C ILE A 744 14.00 -30.33 -42.71
N THR A 745 12.81 -30.18 -43.31
CA THR A 745 12.59 -29.50 -44.60
C THR A 745 12.33 -27.99 -44.50
N THR A 746 12.05 -27.44 -43.33
CA THR A 746 12.00 -25.97 -43.15
C THR A 746 13.40 -25.37 -43.23
N GLU A 747 13.64 -24.59 -44.29
CA GLU A 747 14.73 -23.61 -44.40
C GLU A 747 14.46 -22.38 -43.52
#